data_AF-A0A6S6W1P9-F1
#
_entry.id   AF-A0A6S6W1P9-F1
#
_cell.length_a   1.000
_cell.length_b   1.000
_cell.length_c   1.000
_cell.angle_alpha   90.00
_cell.angle_beta   90.00
_cell.angle_gamma   90.00
#
_symmetry.space_group_name_H-M   'P 1'
#
loop_
_entity.id
_entity.type
_entity.pdbx_description
1 polymer ?
#
loop_
_entity_poly.entity_id
_entity_poly.type
_entity_poly.pdbx_seq_one_letter_code
_entity_poly.pdbx_strand_id
1 'polypeptide(L)'
;MKSLAARRSPTNVITRANRILMALLLLLRSTLAGSTSDRVTQPDSDLANWYLRDIKSTTYHLFQPFNPFVFSQDRWTLTFVGMIKLTALCGIGSVLWIWNKPPGKGKAVDTQHASDTAADDAATTDPGLLKKYSTFRSYTVPSSGFTYPRLRTFFRPHHQQDKLPKVPSPIPLLVFIHGLGGSIAQFSPILISLSNLAPCLAIDLPGCGVSSFEPKAWEAYTTEALVQLLAVVIEAYRAADEGQTVVLVGHSMGCSLAALLASPSSPQAHLLSQHVSGLIAICPKAEPPSMKEVKTLRSVSSAPAALFDLLRRWDRRGGINSKSVLRMAGADADDETKKMQLRFNQQSRSAVWLRMARGMCPDYSTGSPKGGLPGKGVWSGLDIPVFLAAGETDSVTPPSNVKQIVEFLGRDVSAIQAPSEKASLPIAAAPFVPSTIMPEHQPREHQDSDIDIEDLPKSDDDTKTTSTSVFSIDSSIASTDGATTSEGSITTTDAPLISSTTSSSTSTTPHPHPRRLVVKTAIMPKPASHALLFAPSTSRIIAGLINTFFADYIDPRLSLAWQLSYLSTEGKWDVKNLAKWKAVTPVSDPIAGIFRAMKTLRQVDEEHTPSVLTRNWRGKLCAVIDISHDNPVYDPKGLEEGGIPYHKFPTVSKQPPQPAEVAEFVQLVDQIRKEGRAGLIGVHCHYGFNRTGFFLVSYLVEREGYSVEAALEEFAKKRSPGIRHSHFIDALYVRYCKGLKRAPTL
;
A
#
# COMPACT_ATOMS: atom_id res chain seq x y z
N MET A 1 29.50 74.67 50.87
CA MET A 1 30.95 74.32 50.85
C MET A 1 31.21 73.24 49.80
N LYS A 2 32.45 73.07 49.36
CA LYS A 2 32.87 72.21 48.23
C LYS A 2 32.77 70.71 48.55
N SER A 3 32.42 69.87 47.57
CA SER A 3 33.34 68.84 47.02
C SER A 3 32.78 68.15 45.76
N LEU A 4 33.68 67.75 44.85
CA LEU A 4 33.38 67.06 43.58
C LEU A 4 33.48 65.52 43.76
N ALA A 5 32.83 64.73 42.88
CA ALA A 5 33.54 63.97 41.83
C ALA A 5 32.68 62.94 41.05
N ALA A 6 32.48 63.24 39.76
CA ALA A 6 32.60 62.37 38.59
C ALA A 6 32.00 60.92 38.55
N ARG A 7 31.05 60.75 37.60
CA ARG A 7 30.78 59.47 36.92
C ARG A 7 32.03 58.92 36.21
N ARG A 8 32.16 57.60 36.06
CA ARG A 8 33.05 56.94 35.07
C ARG A 8 32.31 55.87 34.26
N SER A 9 32.70 55.71 33.00
CA SER A 9 32.02 54.91 31.97
C SER A 9 32.55 53.46 31.85
N PRO A 10 31.75 52.54 31.27
CA PRO A 10 32.18 51.16 31.02
C PRO A 10 32.96 51.04 29.69
N THR A 11 34.25 51.40 29.68
CA THR A 11 35.09 51.36 28.47
C THR A 11 36.35 50.49 28.54
N ASN A 12 36.57 49.71 29.63
CA ASN A 12 37.82 48.96 29.85
C ASN A 12 37.75 47.41 29.72
N VAL A 13 36.60 46.82 29.35
CA VAL A 13 36.51 45.37 29.08
C VAL A 13 36.61 45.07 27.56
N ILE A 14 36.09 45.97 26.73
CA ILE A 14 36.05 45.81 25.26
C ILE A 14 37.46 45.91 24.62
N THR A 15 38.38 46.66 25.23
CA THR A 15 39.73 46.93 24.72
C THR A 15 40.72 45.77 24.83
N ARG A 16 40.48 44.75 25.68
CA ARG A 16 41.34 43.54 25.74
C ARG A 16 40.96 42.49 24.70
N ALA A 17 39.66 42.24 24.48
CA ALA A 17 39.18 41.26 23.51
C ALA A 17 39.56 41.64 22.06
N ASN A 18 39.39 42.93 21.70
CA ASN A 18 39.70 43.41 20.35
C ASN A 18 41.21 43.35 20.01
N ARG A 19 42.12 43.44 21.00
CA ARG A 19 43.57 43.27 20.75
C ARG A 19 43.95 41.82 20.41
N ILE A 20 43.31 40.84 21.06
CA ILE A 20 43.54 39.42 20.77
C ILE A 20 42.96 39.06 19.39
N LEU A 21 41.77 39.57 19.05
CA LEU A 21 41.15 39.35 17.74
C LEU A 21 41.95 39.99 16.60
N MET A 22 42.49 41.21 16.80
CA MET A 22 43.41 41.84 15.84
C MET A 22 44.73 41.11 15.69
N ALA A 23 45.33 40.60 16.78
CA ALA A 23 46.53 39.78 16.70
C ALA A 23 46.30 38.50 15.89
N LEU A 24 45.16 37.82 16.10
CA LEU A 24 44.78 36.62 15.36
C LEU A 24 44.54 36.91 13.86
N LEU A 25 43.89 38.03 13.54
CA LEU A 25 43.63 38.47 12.16
C LEU A 25 44.91 38.91 11.43
N LEU A 26 45.87 39.53 12.13
CA LEU A 26 47.18 39.87 11.57
C LEU A 26 48.01 38.60 11.28
N LEU A 27 47.99 37.62 12.20
CA LEU A 27 48.65 36.32 12.01
C LEU A 27 48.08 35.58 10.78
N LEU A 28 46.75 35.55 10.66
CA LEU A 28 46.05 34.94 9.52
C LEU A 28 46.34 35.67 8.19
N ARG A 29 46.49 37.01 8.21
CA ARG A 29 46.88 37.79 7.03
C ARG A 29 48.29 37.47 6.55
N SER A 30 49.25 37.28 7.46
CA SER A 30 50.61 36.88 7.09
C SER A 30 50.72 35.43 6.57
N THR A 31 49.80 34.55 6.95
CA THR A 31 49.79 33.15 6.47
C THR A 31 49.04 32.94 5.14
N LEU A 32 48.27 33.92 4.67
CA LEU A 32 47.38 33.79 3.50
C LEU A 32 47.69 34.78 2.36
N ALA A 33 48.71 35.61 2.50
CA ALA A 33 49.15 36.55 1.46
C ALA A 33 50.45 36.06 0.79
N GLY A 34 50.31 35.31 -0.31
CA GLY A 34 51.41 34.93 -1.21
C GLY A 34 51.03 35.22 -2.65
N SER A 35 51.71 36.18 -3.29
CA SER A 35 51.38 36.69 -4.63
C SER A 35 51.99 35.85 -5.77
N THR A 36 51.38 35.93 -6.94
CA THR A 36 51.85 35.41 -8.22
C THR A 36 53.09 36.15 -8.77
N SER A 37 54.14 35.45 -9.21
CA SER A 37 54.60 35.36 -10.62
C SER A 37 55.97 34.65 -10.79
N ASP A 38 56.14 34.02 -11.96
CA ASP A 38 57.37 33.69 -12.72
C ASP A 38 58.57 32.85 -12.18
N ARG A 39 58.75 31.71 -12.86
CA ARG A 39 59.97 31.11 -13.47
C ARG A 39 61.29 30.85 -12.70
N VAL A 40 61.66 29.56 -12.73
CA VAL A 40 62.99 28.96 -13.08
C VAL A 40 63.95 28.45 -11.97
N THR A 41 64.26 27.14 -12.08
CA THR A 41 65.37 26.28 -11.54
C THR A 41 65.67 26.15 -10.02
N GLN A 42 65.46 24.92 -9.53
CA GLN A 42 66.38 23.98 -8.82
C GLN A 42 67.65 24.50 -8.08
N PRO A 43 68.19 23.72 -7.11
CA PRO A 43 67.51 23.00 -6.01
C PRO A 43 68.24 23.23 -4.66
N ASP A 44 67.65 22.79 -3.53
CA ASP A 44 68.36 21.96 -2.55
C ASP A 44 67.45 21.51 -1.41
N SER A 45 67.60 20.23 -1.04
CA SER A 45 66.83 19.57 0.01
C SER A 45 67.61 19.56 1.32
N ASP A 46 67.03 20.14 2.39
CA ASP A 46 67.09 19.53 3.74
C ASP A 46 66.23 20.24 4.81
N LEU A 47 65.76 21.47 4.59
CA LEU A 47 64.94 22.19 5.58
C LEU A 47 63.48 21.68 5.76
N ALA A 48 63.00 20.77 4.92
CA ALA A 48 61.59 20.37 4.89
C ALA A 48 61.19 19.34 5.97
N ASN A 49 62.13 18.51 6.45
CA ASN A 49 61.79 17.35 7.30
C ASN A 49 61.67 17.65 8.81
N TRP A 50 62.19 18.78 9.28
CA TRP A 50 62.08 19.16 10.70
C TRP A 50 60.75 19.89 10.98
N TYR A 51 60.41 20.89 10.17
CA TYR A 51 59.20 21.71 10.34
C TYR A 51 57.87 20.92 10.21
N LEU A 52 57.85 19.87 9.39
CA LEU A 52 56.65 19.05 9.15
C LEU A 52 56.32 18.03 10.26
N ARG A 53 57.24 17.75 11.19
CA ARG A 53 56.97 16.92 12.38
C ARG A 53 56.31 17.71 13.51
N ASP A 54 56.84 18.89 13.85
CA ASP A 54 56.31 19.68 14.96
C ASP A 54 54.93 20.28 14.69
N ILE A 55 54.63 20.66 13.45
CA ILE A 55 53.28 21.12 13.08
C ILE A 55 52.26 19.97 13.21
N LYS A 56 52.62 18.73 12.87
CA LYS A 56 51.74 17.56 13.05
C LYS A 56 51.58 17.16 14.52
N SER A 57 52.63 17.23 15.33
CA SER A 57 52.56 16.99 16.78
C SER A 57 51.64 18.02 17.48
N THR A 58 51.86 19.30 17.22
CA THR A 58 51.16 20.40 17.89
C THR A 58 49.68 20.47 17.49
N THR A 59 49.35 20.20 16.22
CA THR A 59 47.95 20.12 15.78
C THR A 59 47.23 18.89 16.35
N TYR A 60 47.90 17.73 16.42
CA TYR A 60 47.31 16.52 17.00
C TYR A 60 46.92 16.73 18.47
N HIS A 61 47.79 17.35 19.28
CA HIS A 61 47.49 17.67 20.68
C HIS A 61 46.44 18.79 20.86
N LEU A 62 46.30 19.72 19.90
CA LEU A 62 45.21 20.71 19.93
C LEU A 62 43.82 20.09 19.70
N PHE A 63 43.72 19.07 18.85
CA PHE A 63 42.43 18.42 18.50
C PHE A 63 42.07 17.23 19.39
N GLN A 64 43.03 16.63 20.10
CA GLN A 64 42.81 15.51 21.02
C GLN A 64 41.70 15.74 22.07
N PRO A 65 41.55 16.91 22.74
CA PRO A 65 40.46 17.14 23.70
C PRO A 65 39.09 17.43 23.08
N PHE A 66 38.98 17.46 21.73
CA PHE A 66 37.75 17.72 20.97
C PHE A 66 37.28 16.56 20.09
N ASN A 67 38.01 15.45 20.06
CA ASN A 67 37.62 14.26 19.30
C ASN A 67 36.46 13.52 20.02
N PRO A 68 35.24 13.40 19.44
CA PRO A 68 34.08 12.81 20.12
C PRO A 68 34.09 11.27 20.15
N PHE A 69 35.19 10.66 19.71
CA PHE A 69 35.33 9.23 19.45
C PHE A 69 36.40 8.60 20.34
N VAL A 70 36.01 7.58 21.10
CA VAL A 70 36.95 6.67 21.79
C VAL A 70 36.95 5.32 21.06
N PHE A 71 38.14 4.81 20.75
CA PHE A 71 38.33 3.51 20.11
C PHE A 71 38.60 2.44 21.16
N SER A 72 37.76 1.41 21.22
CA SER A 72 37.93 0.24 22.08
C SER A 72 37.19 -0.95 21.47
N GLN A 73 37.84 -2.13 21.42
CA GLN A 73 37.28 -3.38 20.91
C GLN A 73 36.55 -3.23 19.55
N ASP A 74 37.27 -2.71 18.54
CA ASP A 74 36.85 -2.55 17.14
C ASP A 74 35.52 -1.82 16.90
N ARG A 75 35.05 -1.01 17.86
CA ARG A 75 33.85 -0.19 17.72
C ARG A 75 34.04 1.22 18.24
N TRP A 76 33.65 2.18 17.40
CA TRP A 76 33.54 3.59 17.78
C TRP A 76 32.31 3.82 18.66
N THR A 77 32.51 4.47 19.81
CA THR A 77 31.41 4.88 20.70
C THR A 77 31.42 6.39 20.92
N LEU A 78 30.22 6.99 20.97
CA LEU A 78 30.02 8.43 21.14
C LEU A 78 29.70 8.74 22.61
N THR A 79 30.39 9.69 23.22
CA THR A 79 30.16 10.08 24.62
C THR A 79 29.37 11.38 24.74
N PHE A 80 28.46 11.43 25.72
CA PHE A 80 27.56 12.56 26.00
C PHE A 80 28.32 13.89 26.22
N VAL A 81 29.50 13.82 26.84
CA VAL A 81 30.37 14.98 27.11
C VAL A 81 30.97 15.58 25.82
N GLY A 82 31.26 14.76 24.81
CA GLY A 82 31.75 15.24 23.50
C GLY A 82 30.70 16.07 22.74
N MET A 83 29.42 15.68 22.84
CA MET A 83 28.32 16.43 22.22
C MET A 83 28.16 17.83 22.80
N ILE A 84 28.29 18.02 24.11
CA ILE A 84 28.12 19.32 24.77
C ILE A 84 29.18 20.32 24.28
N LYS A 85 30.44 19.89 24.16
CA LYS A 85 31.54 20.74 23.69
C LYS A 85 31.41 21.14 22.22
N LEU A 86 30.99 20.22 21.35
CA LEU A 86 30.70 20.53 19.94
C LEU A 86 29.51 21.51 19.81
N THR A 87 28.49 21.36 20.66
CA THR A 87 27.31 22.25 20.69
C THR A 87 27.68 23.68 21.09
N ALA A 88 28.61 23.87 22.04
CA ALA A 88 29.09 25.20 22.42
C ALA A 88 29.78 25.94 21.26
N LEU A 89 30.60 25.23 20.47
CA LEU A 89 31.29 25.77 19.30
C LEU A 89 30.32 26.18 18.17
N CYS A 90 29.32 25.35 17.87
CA CYS A 90 28.29 25.69 16.87
C CYS A 90 27.33 26.80 17.34
N GLY A 91 27.06 26.89 18.65
CA GLY A 91 26.23 27.93 19.25
C GLY A 91 26.84 29.33 19.12
N ILE A 92 28.14 29.48 19.41
CA ILE A 92 28.83 30.78 19.39
C ILE A 92 28.83 31.40 17.97
N GLY A 93 29.09 30.61 16.92
CA GLY A 93 29.01 31.09 15.54
C GLY A 93 27.60 31.51 15.11
N SER A 94 26.58 30.82 15.62
CA SER A 94 25.17 31.13 15.32
C SER A 94 24.72 32.43 16.00
N VAL A 95 25.14 32.69 17.25
CA VAL A 95 24.83 33.92 17.99
C VAL A 95 25.52 35.13 17.37
N LEU A 96 26.78 35.01 16.96
CA LEU A 96 27.52 36.11 16.29
C LEU A 96 26.91 36.48 14.93
N TRP A 97 26.36 35.53 14.18
CA TRP A 97 25.66 35.81 12.92
C TRP A 97 24.31 36.51 13.12
N ILE A 98 23.61 36.21 14.23
CA ILE A 98 22.34 36.87 14.59
C ILE A 98 22.58 38.31 15.05
N TRP A 99 23.67 38.59 15.79
CA TRP A 99 23.96 39.95 16.29
C TRP A 99 24.39 40.96 15.21
N ASN A 100 24.81 40.50 14.03
CA ASN A 100 25.29 41.36 12.93
C ASN A 100 24.20 41.74 11.90
N LYS A 101 22.91 41.51 12.18
CA LYS A 101 21.80 41.97 11.33
C LYS A 101 21.20 43.28 11.85
N PRO A 102 20.92 44.28 10.99
CA PRO A 102 20.17 45.48 11.39
C PRO A 102 18.73 45.10 11.80
N PRO A 103 18.06 45.90 12.66
CA PRO A 103 16.85 45.49 13.36
C PRO A 103 15.59 45.50 12.46
N GLY A 104 15.43 44.46 11.64
CA GLY A 104 14.14 44.08 11.07
C GLY A 104 13.29 43.34 12.12
N LYS A 105 11.99 43.66 12.21
CA LYS A 105 11.04 43.12 13.21
C LYS A 105 10.99 41.58 13.20
N GLY A 106 11.78 40.94 14.05
CA GLY A 106 11.78 39.49 14.24
C GLY A 106 10.76 39.05 15.28
N LYS A 107 9.76 38.25 14.88
CA LYS A 107 9.00 37.41 15.82
C LYS A 107 9.91 36.29 16.35
N ALA A 108 9.65 35.85 17.58
CA ALA A 108 10.29 34.64 18.12
C ALA A 108 9.98 33.43 17.21
N VAL A 109 10.94 32.51 17.07
CA VAL A 109 10.74 31.28 16.29
C VAL A 109 9.87 30.33 17.12
N ASP A 110 8.58 30.38 16.86
CA ASP A 110 7.58 29.59 17.57
C ASP A 110 7.61 28.12 17.15
N THR A 111 7.52 27.19 18.11
CA THR A 111 7.51 25.74 17.81
C THR A 111 6.30 25.30 16.99
N GLN A 112 5.24 26.12 16.92
CA GLN A 112 4.08 25.90 16.04
C GLN A 112 4.44 26.02 14.55
N HIS A 113 5.29 26.97 14.15
CA HIS A 113 5.63 27.12 12.73
C HIS A 113 6.25 25.84 12.13
N ALA A 114 7.06 25.11 12.89
CA ALA A 114 7.64 23.85 12.44
C ALA A 114 6.64 22.67 12.44
N SER A 115 5.59 22.71 13.27
CA SER A 115 4.52 21.70 13.22
C SER A 115 3.59 21.90 12.03
N ASP A 116 3.36 23.16 11.65
CA ASP A 116 2.43 23.52 10.60
C ASP A 116 3.04 23.22 9.22
N THR A 117 4.31 23.59 8.99
CA THR A 117 5.06 23.24 7.76
C THR A 117 5.02 21.74 7.45
N ALA A 118 5.15 20.87 8.46
CA ALA A 118 5.13 19.42 8.24
C ALA A 118 3.73 18.86 7.88
N ALA A 119 2.65 19.54 8.28
CA ALA A 119 1.30 19.25 7.80
C ALA A 119 1.09 19.80 6.38
N ASP A 120 1.56 21.01 6.10
CA ASP A 120 1.40 21.64 4.79
C ASP A 120 2.15 20.86 3.70
N ASP A 121 3.37 20.38 4.00
CA ASP A 121 4.15 19.46 3.16
C ASP A 121 3.45 18.11 2.93
N ALA A 122 2.62 17.65 3.88
CA ALA A 122 1.83 16.43 3.74
C ALA A 122 0.57 16.67 2.89
N ALA A 123 -0.19 17.73 3.17
CA ALA A 123 -1.40 18.09 2.43
C ALA A 123 -1.13 18.40 0.95
N THR A 124 -0.02 19.09 0.64
CA THR A 124 0.39 19.38 -0.74
C THR A 124 0.72 18.10 -1.51
N THR A 125 1.46 17.17 -0.89
CA THR A 125 1.92 15.92 -1.53
C THR A 125 0.95 14.73 -1.43
N ASP A 126 -0.21 14.89 -0.78
CA ASP A 126 -1.24 13.86 -0.69
C ASP A 126 -1.73 13.40 -2.09
N PRO A 127 -1.88 12.08 -2.31
CA PRO A 127 -2.52 11.52 -3.51
C PRO A 127 -3.97 11.98 -3.69
N GLY A 128 -4.43 12.06 -4.94
CA GLY A 128 -5.78 12.54 -5.28
C GLY A 128 -6.91 11.80 -4.55
N LEU A 129 -6.79 10.47 -4.40
CA LEU A 129 -7.74 9.64 -3.66
C LEU A 129 -7.87 10.09 -2.19
N LEU A 130 -6.75 10.41 -1.54
CA LEU A 130 -6.80 10.91 -0.16
C LEU A 130 -7.38 12.32 -0.08
N LYS A 131 -7.07 13.20 -1.04
CA LYS A 131 -7.65 14.55 -1.10
C LYS A 131 -9.19 14.51 -1.28
N LYS A 132 -9.71 13.57 -2.07
CA LYS A 132 -11.15 13.42 -2.37
C LYS A 132 -11.97 12.84 -1.21
N TYR A 133 -11.43 11.88 -0.45
CA TYR A 133 -12.17 11.09 0.54
C TYR A 133 -11.70 11.27 2.00
N SER A 134 -10.85 12.26 2.30
CA SER A 134 -10.44 12.59 3.67
C SER A 134 -11.34 13.65 4.30
N THR A 135 -11.78 13.39 5.52
CA THR A 135 -12.48 14.36 6.37
C THR A 135 -11.70 14.62 7.65
N PHE A 136 -12.00 15.73 8.32
CA PHE A 136 -11.47 16.03 9.64
C PHE A 136 -12.59 15.95 10.67
N ARG A 137 -12.39 15.15 11.72
CA ARG A 137 -13.36 14.97 12.81
C ARG A 137 -12.67 15.09 14.17
N SER A 138 -13.44 15.46 15.19
CA SER A 138 -13.02 15.36 16.58
C SER A 138 -13.52 14.04 17.17
N TYR A 139 -12.71 13.41 18.02
CA TYR A 139 -13.07 12.20 18.74
C TYR A 139 -12.71 12.36 20.22
N THR A 140 -13.67 12.07 21.09
CA THR A 140 -13.44 11.98 22.55
C THR A 140 -13.49 10.52 22.94
N VAL A 141 -12.47 10.05 23.66
CA VAL A 141 -12.37 8.66 24.12
C VAL A 141 -12.95 8.55 25.53
N PRO A 142 -14.12 7.90 25.75
CA PRO A 142 -14.79 7.95 27.05
C PRO A 142 -13.99 7.35 28.20
N SER A 143 -13.24 6.27 27.94
CA SER A 143 -12.44 5.55 28.94
C SER A 143 -11.23 6.31 29.47
N SER A 144 -10.68 7.26 28.71
CA SER A 144 -9.50 8.05 29.09
C SER A 144 -9.76 9.55 29.22
N GLY A 145 -10.93 10.03 28.79
CA GLY A 145 -11.28 11.45 28.77
C GLY A 145 -10.52 12.29 27.75
N PHE A 146 -9.62 11.70 26.94
CA PHE A 146 -8.87 12.45 25.94
C PHE A 146 -9.75 12.82 24.75
N THR A 147 -9.78 14.12 24.44
CA THR A 147 -10.37 14.67 23.21
C THR A 147 -9.28 15.00 22.21
N TYR A 148 -9.36 14.38 21.04
CA TYR A 148 -8.54 14.66 19.88
C TYR A 148 -9.35 15.60 18.97
N PRO A 149 -9.00 16.91 18.89
CA PRO A 149 -9.90 17.92 18.31
C PRO A 149 -10.00 17.87 16.79
N ARG A 150 -8.96 17.35 16.11
CA ARG A 150 -8.89 17.30 14.64
C ARG A 150 -7.99 16.15 14.20
N LEU A 151 -8.59 15.02 13.84
CA LEU A 151 -7.92 13.89 13.19
C LEU A 151 -8.38 13.76 11.74
N ARG A 152 -7.47 13.43 10.82
CA ARG A 152 -7.82 13.06 9.45
C ARG A 152 -8.30 11.61 9.44
N THR A 153 -9.53 11.41 8.98
CA THR A 153 -10.09 10.11 8.63
C THR A 153 -10.42 10.06 7.14
N PHE A 154 -9.73 9.19 6.41
CA PHE A 154 -10.10 8.79 5.06
C PHE A 154 -11.23 7.77 5.14
N PHE A 155 -12.33 8.01 4.43
CA PHE A 155 -13.41 7.04 4.30
C PHE A 155 -13.95 7.04 2.87
N ARG A 156 -13.72 5.95 2.14
CA ARG A 156 -14.36 5.68 0.83
C ARG A 156 -15.41 4.58 1.04
N PRO A 157 -16.73 4.88 0.96
CA PRO A 157 -17.75 3.85 0.96
C PRO A 157 -17.61 2.98 -0.30
N HIS A 158 -18.15 1.75 -0.27
CA HIS A 158 -18.13 0.92 -1.47
C HIS A 158 -19.08 1.51 -2.52
N HIS A 159 -18.60 1.76 -3.74
CA HIS A 159 -19.37 2.43 -4.81
C HIS A 159 -20.68 1.72 -5.19
N GLN A 160 -20.79 0.42 -4.87
CA GLN A 160 -21.96 -0.42 -5.12
C GLN A 160 -22.52 -1.02 -3.81
N GLN A 161 -22.25 -0.41 -2.65
CA GLN A 161 -22.62 -0.94 -1.32
C GLN A 161 -24.10 -1.30 -1.20
N ASP A 162 -24.99 -0.44 -1.68
CA ASP A 162 -26.44 -0.65 -1.58
C ASP A 162 -26.97 -1.75 -2.52
N LYS A 163 -26.17 -2.16 -3.51
CA LYS A 163 -26.49 -3.26 -4.43
C LYS A 163 -25.96 -4.61 -3.93
N LEU A 164 -25.10 -4.63 -2.90
CA LEU A 164 -24.52 -5.87 -2.36
C LEU A 164 -25.38 -6.46 -1.21
N PRO A 165 -25.35 -7.79 -0.98
CA PRO A 165 -26.14 -8.43 0.06
C PRO A 165 -25.79 -7.94 1.47
N LYS A 166 -26.82 -7.47 2.20
CA LYS A 166 -26.73 -7.04 3.60
C LYS A 166 -27.04 -8.14 4.63
N VAL A 167 -27.41 -9.34 4.19
CA VAL A 167 -27.71 -10.51 5.03
C VAL A 167 -26.57 -11.54 4.86
N PRO A 168 -26.02 -12.14 5.94
CA PRO A 168 -26.38 -11.97 7.35
C PRO A 168 -25.93 -10.64 7.96
N SER A 169 -24.96 -9.96 7.34
CA SER A 169 -24.54 -8.59 7.65
C SER A 169 -23.91 -7.95 6.40
N PRO A 170 -23.73 -6.62 6.33
CA PRO A 170 -23.00 -5.96 5.24
C PRO A 170 -21.58 -6.52 5.05
N ILE A 171 -20.99 -6.28 3.87
CA ILE A 171 -19.58 -6.65 3.63
C ILE A 171 -18.64 -5.94 4.64
N PRO A 172 -17.53 -6.57 5.06
CA PRO A 172 -16.68 -6.04 6.11
C PRO A 172 -16.10 -4.64 5.82
N LEU A 173 -15.94 -3.83 6.88
CA LEU A 173 -15.20 -2.56 6.82
C LEU A 173 -13.70 -2.83 6.89
N LEU A 174 -12.94 -2.39 5.88
CA LEU A 174 -11.49 -2.50 5.86
C LEU A 174 -10.86 -1.30 6.58
N VAL A 175 -10.06 -1.54 7.63
CA VAL A 175 -9.48 -0.47 8.46
C VAL A 175 -7.96 -0.48 8.41
N PHE A 176 -7.37 0.61 7.90
CA PHE A 176 -5.93 0.73 7.69
C PHE A 176 -5.26 1.55 8.81
N ILE A 177 -4.25 0.95 9.47
CA ILE A 177 -3.59 1.49 10.67
C ILE A 177 -2.07 1.58 10.43
N HIS A 178 -1.54 2.80 10.41
CA HIS A 178 -0.14 3.05 10.06
C HIS A 178 0.84 2.88 11.24
N GLY A 179 2.13 2.72 10.91
CA GLY A 179 3.21 2.57 11.87
C GLY A 179 3.68 3.85 12.56
N LEU A 180 4.70 3.71 13.42
CA LEU A 180 5.34 4.81 14.13
C LEU A 180 5.92 5.84 13.15
N GLY A 181 5.45 7.08 13.22
CA GLY A 181 5.90 8.16 12.32
C GLY A 181 5.38 8.03 10.88
N GLY A 182 4.44 7.12 10.64
CA GLY A 182 3.73 6.97 9.36
C GLY A 182 2.56 7.93 9.18
N SER A 183 1.77 7.68 8.13
CA SER A 183 0.51 8.36 7.82
C SER A 183 -0.33 7.51 6.86
N ILE A 184 -1.60 7.88 6.61
CA ILE A 184 -2.47 7.20 5.62
C ILE A 184 -1.82 7.14 4.22
N ALA A 185 -1.00 8.14 3.86
CA ALA A 185 -0.36 8.23 2.54
C ALA A 185 0.48 6.99 2.18
N GLN A 186 1.03 6.28 3.17
CA GLN A 186 1.76 5.03 2.96
C GLN A 186 0.87 3.88 2.45
N PHE A 187 -0.42 3.89 2.72
CA PHE A 187 -1.38 2.90 2.22
C PHE A 187 -1.93 3.23 0.83
N SER A 188 -1.66 4.42 0.28
CA SER A 188 -2.29 4.87 -0.97
C SER A 188 -2.15 3.89 -2.15
N PRO A 189 -1.01 3.21 -2.38
CA PRO A 189 -0.89 2.25 -3.48
C PRO A 189 -1.85 1.05 -3.35
N ILE A 190 -2.07 0.55 -2.13
CA ILE A 190 -2.98 -0.59 -1.90
C ILE A 190 -4.44 -0.16 -1.76
N LEU A 191 -4.71 1.06 -1.24
CA LEU A 191 -6.07 1.62 -1.16
C LEU A 191 -6.73 1.75 -2.54
N ILE A 192 -5.95 2.06 -3.58
CA ILE A 192 -6.43 2.13 -4.98
C ILE A 192 -7.02 0.78 -5.44
N SER A 193 -6.44 -0.35 -5.03
CA SER A 193 -6.97 -1.68 -5.35
C SER A 193 -8.08 -2.11 -4.39
N LEU A 194 -7.86 -1.98 -3.07
CA LEU A 194 -8.74 -2.57 -2.05
C LEU A 194 -10.06 -1.82 -1.84
N SER A 195 -10.11 -0.52 -2.14
CA SER A 195 -11.37 0.26 -2.02
C SER A 195 -12.38 0.01 -3.15
N ASN A 196 -12.07 -0.89 -4.08
CA ASN A 196 -13.03 -1.45 -5.05
C ASN A 196 -13.56 -2.84 -4.61
N LEU A 197 -13.24 -3.27 -3.38
CA LEU A 197 -13.70 -4.54 -2.80
C LEU A 197 -14.67 -4.32 -1.64
N ALA A 198 -14.46 -3.26 -0.86
CA ALA A 198 -15.19 -2.96 0.36
C ALA A 198 -15.08 -1.48 0.75
N PRO A 199 -15.93 -1.00 1.68
CA PRO A 199 -15.71 0.30 2.29
C PRO A 199 -14.36 0.31 3.03
N CYS A 200 -13.59 1.38 2.84
CA CYS A 200 -12.25 1.53 3.40
C CYS A 200 -12.18 2.75 4.33
N LEU A 201 -11.81 2.51 5.58
CA LEU A 201 -11.48 3.51 6.60
C LEU A 201 -9.97 3.54 6.85
N ALA A 202 -9.36 4.72 6.88
CA ALA A 202 -7.98 4.89 7.32
C ALA A 202 -7.84 6.14 8.18
N ILE A 203 -6.95 6.10 9.16
CA ILE A 203 -6.75 7.21 10.12
C ILE A 203 -5.29 7.62 10.20
N ASP A 204 -5.05 8.94 10.17
CA ASP A 204 -3.80 9.51 10.66
C ASP A 204 -3.91 9.58 12.19
N LEU A 205 -3.06 8.81 12.88
CA LEU A 205 -2.95 8.86 14.34
C LEU A 205 -2.64 10.31 14.82
N PRO A 206 -2.91 10.66 16.09
CA PRO A 206 -2.71 12.03 16.59
C PRO A 206 -1.33 12.61 16.25
N GLY A 207 -1.31 13.78 15.60
CA GLY A 207 -0.10 14.45 15.11
C GLY A 207 0.68 13.78 13.96
N CYS A 208 0.21 12.67 13.41
CA CYS A 208 0.74 12.06 12.19
C CYS A 208 0.07 12.62 10.93
N GLY A 209 0.77 12.57 9.78
CA GLY A 209 0.29 13.14 8.52
C GLY A 209 -0.21 14.59 8.67
N VAL A 210 -1.51 14.81 8.44
CA VAL A 210 -2.16 16.12 8.60
C VAL A 210 -3.12 16.19 9.80
N SER A 211 -3.17 15.14 10.63
CA SER A 211 -3.85 15.20 11.94
C SER A 211 -3.19 16.25 12.84
N SER A 212 -4.01 16.95 13.63
CA SER A 212 -3.52 17.90 14.63
C SER A 212 -2.69 17.19 15.70
N PHE A 213 -1.67 17.88 16.23
CA PHE A 213 -0.87 17.39 17.35
C PHE A 213 -1.48 17.85 18.68
N GLU A 214 -2.70 17.38 18.95
CA GLU A 214 -3.41 17.59 20.22
C GLU A 214 -4.21 16.33 20.61
N PRO A 215 -4.35 16.04 21.92
CA PRO A 215 -3.78 16.79 23.05
C PRO A 215 -2.26 16.57 23.15
N LYS A 216 -1.52 17.47 23.81
CA LYS A 216 -0.06 17.36 23.99
C LYS A 216 0.41 16.48 25.16
N ALA A 217 -0.51 15.94 25.97
CA ALA A 217 -0.25 14.97 27.03
C ALA A 217 0.54 13.76 26.48
N TRP A 218 1.38 13.10 27.28
CA TRP A 218 2.16 11.94 26.81
C TRP A 218 1.32 10.66 26.81
N GLU A 219 0.37 10.61 27.74
CA GLU A 219 -0.54 9.53 28.06
C GLU A 219 -1.47 9.24 26.87
N ALA A 220 -1.88 10.29 26.14
CA ALA A 220 -2.69 10.23 24.92
C ALA A 220 -1.98 9.58 23.70
N TYR A 221 -0.71 9.20 23.82
CA TYR A 221 0.07 8.52 22.79
C TYR A 221 0.60 7.16 23.27
N THR A 222 0.11 6.68 24.43
CA THR A 222 0.33 5.30 24.86
C THR A 222 -0.32 4.32 23.88
N THR A 223 0.22 3.11 23.77
CA THR A 223 -0.38 2.06 22.93
C THR A 223 -1.85 1.84 23.27
N GLU A 224 -2.19 1.86 24.57
CA GLU A 224 -3.56 1.76 25.06
C GLU A 224 -4.46 2.92 24.61
N ALA A 225 -4.05 4.18 24.82
CA ALA A 225 -4.85 5.33 24.40
C ALA A 225 -5.09 5.37 22.88
N LEU A 226 -4.10 4.93 22.09
CA LEU A 226 -4.24 4.81 20.63
C LEU A 226 -5.19 3.68 20.23
N VAL A 227 -5.18 2.53 20.92
CA VAL A 227 -6.14 1.43 20.71
C VAL A 227 -7.57 1.86 21.08
N GLN A 228 -7.75 2.55 22.22
CA GLN A 228 -9.05 3.08 22.63
C GLN A 228 -9.59 4.12 21.62
N LEU A 229 -8.73 5.03 21.13
CA LEU A 229 -9.07 5.97 20.07
C LEU A 229 -9.47 5.25 18.77
N LEU A 230 -8.71 4.24 18.35
CA LEU A 230 -9.02 3.47 17.15
C LEU A 230 -10.40 2.80 17.24
N ALA A 231 -10.75 2.22 18.40
CA ALA A 231 -12.08 1.64 18.60
C ALA A 231 -13.21 2.67 18.42
N VAL A 232 -13.10 3.84 19.07
CA VAL A 232 -14.09 4.93 18.93
C VAL A 232 -14.22 5.41 17.48
N VAL A 233 -13.11 5.50 16.75
CA VAL A 233 -13.12 5.90 15.34
C VAL A 233 -13.76 4.82 14.46
N ILE A 234 -13.49 3.54 14.71
CA ILE A 234 -14.05 2.43 13.92
C ILE A 234 -15.58 2.33 14.13
N GLU A 235 -16.05 2.41 15.38
CA GLU A 235 -17.49 2.38 15.67
C GLU A 235 -18.24 3.59 15.07
N ALA A 236 -17.57 4.73 14.87
CA ALA A 236 -18.16 5.91 14.21
C ALA A 236 -18.33 5.78 12.67
N TYR A 237 -17.89 4.68 12.06
CA TYR A 237 -18.01 4.40 10.61
C TYR A 237 -18.55 3.00 10.28
N ARG A 238 -18.48 2.04 11.21
CA ARG A 238 -19.08 0.72 11.06
C ARG A 238 -20.60 0.83 11.13
N ALA A 239 -21.31 0.09 10.27
CA ALA A 239 -22.74 -0.15 10.44
C ALA A 239 -22.97 -1.14 11.61
N ALA A 240 -22.81 -0.65 12.84
CA ALA A 240 -22.86 -1.46 14.05
C ALA A 240 -24.22 -2.13 14.26
N ASP A 241 -25.31 -1.39 14.00
CA ASP A 241 -26.69 -1.89 14.09
C ASP A 241 -27.01 -2.98 13.03
N GLU A 242 -26.30 -2.97 11.89
CA GLU A 242 -26.39 -4.01 10.85
C GLU A 242 -25.42 -5.18 11.08
N GLY A 243 -24.72 -5.21 12.22
CA GLY A 243 -23.76 -6.28 12.56
C GLY A 243 -22.55 -6.36 11.62
N GLN A 244 -22.19 -5.26 10.93
CA GLN A 244 -21.06 -5.24 10.01
C GLN A 244 -19.76 -5.60 10.74
N THR A 245 -18.95 -6.50 10.16
CA THR A 245 -17.66 -6.89 10.73
C THR A 245 -16.51 -6.00 10.22
N VAL A 246 -15.35 -6.11 10.85
CA VAL A 246 -14.16 -5.29 10.56
C VAL A 246 -12.97 -6.16 10.19
N VAL A 247 -12.22 -5.78 9.16
CA VAL A 247 -10.92 -6.39 8.85
C VAL A 247 -9.82 -5.37 9.06
N LEU A 248 -8.87 -5.67 9.94
CA LEU A 248 -7.81 -4.75 10.33
C LEU A 248 -6.57 -4.96 9.44
N VAL A 249 -6.04 -3.87 8.88
CA VAL A 249 -4.83 -3.85 8.03
C VAL A 249 -3.78 -2.97 8.69
N GLY A 250 -2.86 -3.59 9.43
CA GLY A 250 -1.76 -2.92 10.11
C GLY A 250 -0.47 -2.89 9.30
N HIS A 251 0.31 -1.82 9.46
CA HIS A 251 1.72 -1.78 9.06
C HIS A 251 2.62 -1.44 10.25
N SER A 252 3.71 -2.18 10.44
CA SER A 252 4.71 -1.91 11.49
C SER A 252 4.07 -1.88 12.89
N MET A 253 4.24 -0.80 13.65
CA MET A 253 3.52 -0.56 14.92
C MET A 253 1.99 -0.67 14.78
N GLY A 254 1.41 -0.36 13.61
CA GLY A 254 -0.02 -0.51 13.35
C GLY A 254 -0.50 -1.97 13.45
N CYS A 255 0.36 -2.95 13.13
CA CYS A 255 0.08 -4.38 13.34
C CYS A 255 -0.16 -4.69 14.83
N SER A 256 0.63 -4.06 15.70
CA SER A 256 0.50 -4.22 17.15
C SER A 256 -0.79 -3.61 17.70
N LEU A 257 -1.19 -2.43 17.20
CA LEU A 257 -2.48 -1.82 17.56
C LEU A 257 -3.65 -2.68 17.06
N ALA A 258 -3.54 -3.21 15.85
CA ALA A 258 -4.54 -4.09 15.25
C ALA A 258 -4.69 -5.42 16.02
N ALA A 259 -3.58 -6.04 16.44
CA ALA A 259 -3.60 -7.26 17.24
C ALA A 259 -4.27 -7.06 18.62
N LEU A 260 -4.05 -5.89 19.25
CA LEU A 260 -4.71 -5.52 20.51
C LEU A 260 -6.21 -5.25 20.36
N LEU A 261 -6.68 -4.81 19.19
CA LEU A 261 -8.12 -4.69 18.88
C LEU A 261 -8.75 -6.05 18.53
N ALA A 262 -7.99 -6.94 17.89
CA ALA A 262 -8.51 -8.18 17.32
C ALA A 262 -8.58 -9.37 18.28
N SER A 263 -7.64 -9.46 19.23
CA SER A 263 -7.42 -10.67 20.03
C SER A 263 -8.31 -10.74 21.27
N PRO A 264 -9.06 -11.83 21.49
CA PRO A 264 -9.81 -12.08 22.72
C PRO A 264 -8.98 -12.08 24.01
N SER A 265 -7.67 -12.36 23.94
CA SER A 265 -6.76 -12.30 25.10
C SER A 265 -6.19 -10.91 25.36
N SER A 266 -6.53 -9.91 24.53
CA SER A 266 -6.12 -8.53 24.71
C SER A 266 -6.78 -7.90 25.94
N PRO A 267 -6.08 -7.07 26.73
CA PRO A 267 -6.72 -6.23 27.76
C PRO A 267 -7.81 -5.31 27.18
N GLN A 268 -7.73 -5.00 25.88
CA GLN A 268 -8.69 -4.17 25.15
C GLN A 268 -9.71 -4.99 24.32
N ALA A 269 -9.80 -6.31 24.52
CA ALA A 269 -10.68 -7.19 23.73
C ALA A 269 -12.15 -6.74 23.71
N HIS A 270 -12.64 -6.21 24.84
CA HIS A 270 -14.02 -5.72 25.01
C HIS A 270 -14.40 -4.56 24.07
N LEU A 271 -13.44 -3.89 23.43
CA LEU A 271 -13.70 -2.75 22.55
C LEU A 271 -14.20 -3.15 21.16
N LEU A 272 -13.61 -4.19 20.56
CA LEU A 272 -13.85 -4.52 19.15
C LEU A 272 -13.64 -6.00 18.80
N SER A 273 -12.99 -6.80 19.65
CA SER A 273 -12.46 -8.13 19.29
C SER A 273 -13.51 -9.03 18.64
N GLN A 274 -14.74 -9.05 19.17
CA GLN A 274 -15.84 -9.88 18.66
C GLN A 274 -16.27 -9.51 17.23
N HIS A 275 -16.09 -8.26 16.82
CA HIS A 275 -16.48 -7.73 15.51
C HIS A 275 -15.36 -7.79 14.46
N VAL A 276 -14.12 -8.10 14.86
CA VAL A 276 -13.00 -8.26 13.92
C VAL A 276 -13.08 -9.63 13.23
N SER A 277 -13.26 -9.66 11.91
CA SER A 277 -13.33 -10.90 11.11
C SER A 277 -12.00 -11.32 10.46
N GLY A 278 -10.95 -10.48 10.55
CA GLY A 278 -9.60 -10.87 10.11
C GLY A 278 -8.54 -9.80 10.37
N LEU A 279 -7.26 -10.22 10.32
CA LEU A 279 -6.09 -9.37 10.56
C LEU A 279 -5.03 -9.54 9.46
N ILE A 280 -4.66 -8.43 8.83
CA ILE A 280 -3.54 -8.32 7.90
C ILE A 280 -2.41 -7.55 8.61
N ALA A 281 -1.27 -8.21 8.83
CA ALA A 281 -0.13 -7.65 9.55
C ALA A 281 1.09 -7.55 8.61
N ILE A 282 1.41 -6.32 8.18
CA ILE A 282 2.48 -6.02 7.22
C ILE A 282 3.70 -5.50 7.99
N CYS A 283 4.84 -6.17 7.88
CA CYS A 283 6.04 -5.91 8.67
C CYS A 283 5.76 -5.89 10.20
N PRO A 284 5.15 -6.94 10.78
CA PRO A 284 4.76 -6.95 12.19
C PRO A 284 5.97 -7.09 13.13
N LYS A 285 5.84 -6.55 14.34
CA LYS A 285 6.74 -6.81 15.46
C LYS A 285 6.12 -7.89 16.37
N ALA A 286 6.85 -8.97 16.62
CA ALA A 286 6.35 -10.13 17.36
C ALA A 286 6.30 -9.90 18.88
N GLU A 287 7.37 -9.32 19.42
CA GLU A 287 7.54 -9.07 20.86
C GLU A 287 7.75 -7.58 21.14
N PRO A 288 7.34 -7.09 22.33
CA PRO A 288 7.56 -5.71 22.72
C PRO A 288 9.07 -5.37 22.79
N PRO A 289 9.43 -4.07 22.76
CA PRO A 289 10.81 -3.65 22.92
C PRO A 289 11.43 -4.23 24.19
N SER A 290 12.58 -4.88 24.07
CA SER A 290 13.32 -5.48 25.19
C SER A 290 13.74 -4.43 26.23
N MET A 291 14.09 -4.84 27.46
CA MET A 291 14.58 -3.92 28.51
C MET A 291 15.70 -2.96 28.04
N LYS A 292 16.60 -3.43 27.17
CA LYS A 292 17.69 -2.63 26.59
C LYS A 292 17.18 -1.61 25.56
N GLU A 293 16.25 -2.01 24.70
CA GLU A 293 15.58 -1.11 23.76
C GLU A 293 14.73 -0.09 24.53
N VAL A 294 13.95 -0.49 25.54
CA VAL A 294 13.17 0.40 26.42
C VAL A 294 14.06 1.43 27.11
N LYS A 295 15.20 1.01 27.71
CA LYS A 295 16.14 1.97 28.32
C LYS A 295 16.66 2.99 27.30
N THR A 296 16.90 2.55 26.06
CA THR A 296 17.36 3.41 24.96
C THR A 296 16.25 4.37 24.50
N LEU A 297 15.03 3.86 24.28
CA LEU A 297 13.86 4.64 23.85
C LEU A 297 13.40 5.63 24.94
N ARG A 298 13.39 5.24 26.22
CA ARG A 298 13.11 6.16 27.34
C ARG A 298 14.17 7.26 27.46
N SER A 299 15.45 6.94 27.21
CA SER A 299 16.52 7.95 27.15
C SER A 299 16.34 8.93 25.98
N VAL A 300 16.13 8.42 24.76
CA VAL A 300 15.91 9.24 23.55
C VAL A 300 14.64 10.10 23.66
N SER A 301 13.52 9.53 24.14
CA SER A 301 12.26 10.25 24.37
C SER A 301 12.29 11.22 25.55
N SER A 302 13.36 11.23 26.37
CA SER A 302 13.59 12.28 27.38
C SER A 302 14.32 13.50 26.80
N ALA A 303 14.84 13.43 25.57
CA ALA A 303 15.45 14.57 24.90
C ALA A 303 14.39 15.59 24.44
N PRO A 304 14.65 16.91 24.54
CA PRO A 304 13.77 17.93 23.96
C PRO A 304 13.57 17.73 22.45
N ALA A 305 12.35 17.90 21.96
CA ALA A 305 12.01 17.64 20.55
C ALA A 305 12.92 18.43 19.58
N ALA A 306 13.24 19.69 19.89
CA ALA A 306 14.14 20.52 19.09
C ALA A 306 15.57 19.94 18.94
N LEU A 307 16.08 19.23 19.96
CA LEU A 307 17.37 18.53 19.88
C LEU A 307 17.26 17.28 19.01
N PHE A 308 16.15 16.54 19.11
CA PHE A 308 15.89 15.40 18.22
C PHE A 308 15.71 15.84 16.77
N ASP A 309 15.10 17.01 16.52
CA ASP A 309 15.01 17.62 15.19
C ASP A 309 16.35 18.07 14.61
N LEU A 310 17.32 18.47 15.44
CA LEU A 310 18.70 18.69 14.99
C LEU A 310 19.35 17.37 14.55
N LEU A 311 19.19 16.29 15.32
CA LEU A 311 19.71 14.97 14.97
C LEU A 311 19.06 14.42 13.69
N ARG A 312 17.74 14.56 13.52
CA ARG A 312 17.03 14.16 12.29
C ARG A 312 17.45 15.00 11.09
N ARG A 313 17.64 16.32 11.25
CA ARG A 313 18.19 17.18 10.19
C ARG A 313 19.61 16.78 9.78
N TRP A 314 20.44 16.37 10.74
CA TRP A 314 21.78 15.84 10.45
C TRP A 314 21.73 14.53 9.63
N ASP A 315 20.90 13.56 10.04
CA ASP A 315 20.74 12.29 9.31
C ASP A 315 20.21 12.51 7.88
N ARG A 316 19.22 13.40 7.72
CA ARG A 316 18.63 13.78 6.42
C ARG A 316 19.65 14.35 5.41
N ARG A 317 20.87 14.75 5.82
CA ARG A 317 21.94 15.19 4.89
C ARG A 317 22.33 14.13 3.87
N GLY A 318 22.11 12.85 4.15
CA GLY A 318 22.32 11.76 3.17
C GLY A 318 21.24 11.67 2.09
N GLY A 319 20.17 12.46 2.17
CA GLY A 319 19.04 12.41 1.23
C GLY A 319 18.43 11.01 1.15
N ILE A 320 18.25 10.51 -0.08
CA ILE A 320 17.77 9.15 -0.37
C ILE A 320 18.71 8.04 0.15
N ASN A 321 19.96 8.38 0.45
CA ASN A 321 20.99 7.49 1.01
C ASN A 321 21.26 7.77 2.50
N SER A 322 20.39 8.51 3.19
CA SER A 322 20.46 8.71 4.65
C SER A 322 20.23 7.39 5.40
N LYS A 323 20.81 7.25 6.60
CA LYS A 323 20.72 5.99 7.37
C LYS A 323 19.28 5.68 7.78
N SER A 324 18.43 6.69 8.01
CA SER A 324 17.00 6.46 8.24
C SER A 324 16.24 5.96 7.02
N VAL A 325 16.58 6.42 5.80
CA VAL A 325 15.97 5.92 4.56
C VAL A 325 16.45 4.51 4.27
N LEU A 326 17.76 4.26 4.24
CA LEU A 326 18.33 2.94 3.91
C LEU A 326 17.90 1.84 4.90
N ARG A 327 17.66 2.17 6.17
CA ARG A 327 17.14 1.22 7.17
C ARG A 327 15.70 0.75 6.86
N MET A 328 14.87 1.66 6.34
CA MET A 328 13.44 1.41 6.10
C MET A 328 13.18 0.89 4.67
N ALA A 329 13.81 1.53 3.67
CA ALA A 329 13.68 1.19 2.26
C ALA A 329 14.65 0.08 1.81
N GLY A 330 15.75 -0.15 2.52
CA GLY A 330 16.82 -1.05 2.07
C GLY A 330 17.84 -0.33 1.16
N ALA A 331 19.06 -0.87 1.11
CA ALA A 331 20.13 -0.33 0.27
C ALA A 331 19.83 -0.49 -1.23
N ASP A 332 19.28 -1.65 -1.59
CA ASP A 332 19.07 -2.09 -2.98
C ASP A 332 17.68 -1.73 -3.53
N ALA A 333 16.88 -0.94 -2.80
CA ALA A 333 15.61 -0.44 -3.31
C ALA A 333 15.79 0.64 -4.38
N ASP A 334 14.76 0.78 -5.21
CA ASP A 334 14.69 1.81 -6.25
C ASP A 334 14.65 3.23 -5.66
N ASP A 335 15.01 4.21 -6.50
CA ASP A 335 15.09 5.61 -6.11
C ASP A 335 13.72 6.21 -5.78
N GLU A 336 12.62 5.71 -6.33
CA GLU A 336 11.27 6.22 -6.02
C GLU A 336 10.85 5.82 -4.61
N THR A 337 11.03 4.56 -4.24
CA THR A 337 10.85 4.03 -2.88
C THR A 337 11.70 4.82 -1.88
N LYS A 338 12.97 5.09 -2.18
CA LYS A 338 13.84 5.89 -1.32
C LYS A 338 13.39 7.36 -1.23
N LYS A 339 12.94 7.98 -2.33
CA LYS A 339 12.35 9.34 -2.34
C LYS A 339 11.07 9.41 -1.51
N MET A 340 10.16 8.44 -1.62
CA MET A 340 8.95 8.34 -0.81
C MET A 340 9.28 8.19 0.67
N GLN A 341 10.20 7.29 1.03
CA GLN A 341 10.63 7.11 2.41
C GLN A 341 11.31 8.37 2.99
N LEU A 342 12.09 9.10 2.20
CA LEU A 342 12.67 10.39 2.62
C LEU A 342 11.57 11.42 2.93
N ARG A 343 10.54 11.49 2.08
CA ARG A 343 9.37 12.38 2.27
C ARG A 343 8.63 12.06 3.57
N PHE A 344 8.32 10.80 3.83
CA PHE A 344 7.69 10.38 5.09
C PHE A 344 8.60 10.70 6.31
N ASN A 345 9.93 10.53 6.17
CA ASN A 345 10.90 10.89 7.20
C ASN A 345 10.98 12.41 7.47
N GLN A 346 10.60 13.25 6.50
CA GLN A 346 10.50 14.71 6.63
C GLN A 346 9.18 15.13 7.31
N GLN A 347 8.04 14.61 6.84
CA GLN A 347 6.69 14.89 7.35
C GLN A 347 6.47 14.41 8.80
N SER A 348 7.16 13.35 9.22
CA SER A 348 7.08 12.79 10.57
C SER A 348 7.58 13.77 11.64
N ARG A 349 6.65 14.32 12.44
CA ARG A 349 6.90 15.27 13.54
C ARG A 349 7.66 14.62 14.71
N SER A 350 8.75 15.23 15.17
CA SER A 350 9.57 14.69 16.26
C SER A 350 8.86 14.61 17.60
N ALA A 351 8.10 15.63 17.99
CA ALA A 351 7.38 15.65 19.28
C ALA A 351 6.32 14.53 19.41
N VAL A 352 5.73 14.12 18.27
CA VAL A 352 4.78 13.01 18.14
C VAL A 352 5.51 11.68 18.15
N TRP A 353 6.56 11.56 17.32
CA TRP A 353 7.39 10.35 17.25
C TRP A 353 7.95 9.95 18.62
N LEU A 354 8.49 10.91 19.38
CA LEU A 354 9.05 10.66 20.72
C LEU A 354 7.97 10.20 21.72
N ARG A 355 6.74 10.74 21.60
CA ARG A 355 5.59 10.34 22.43
C ARG A 355 5.15 8.92 22.15
N MET A 356 4.87 8.59 20.88
CA MET A 356 4.51 7.22 20.47
C MET A 356 5.63 6.21 20.76
N ALA A 357 6.90 6.59 20.55
CA ALA A 357 8.07 5.75 20.86
C ALA A 357 8.24 5.49 22.38
N ARG A 358 7.78 6.40 23.24
CA ARG A 358 7.68 6.17 24.69
C ARG A 358 6.44 5.35 25.04
N GLY A 359 5.31 5.63 24.41
CA GLY A 359 4.03 4.96 24.61
C GLY A 359 4.00 3.48 24.22
N MET A 360 4.91 3.05 23.35
CA MET A 360 5.13 1.65 22.96
C MET A 360 6.04 0.85 23.91
N CYS A 361 6.72 1.52 24.84
CA CYS A 361 7.62 0.85 25.77
C CYS A 361 6.81 0.19 26.90
N PRO A 362 6.87 -1.14 27.10
CA PRO A 362 6.29 -1.76 28.29
C PRO A 362 6.98 -1.26 29.58
N ASP A 363 6.32 -1.51 30.70
CA ASP A 363 6.99 -1.56 32.00
C ASP A 363 7.43 -2.98 32.34
N TYR A 364 8.62 -3.09 32.94
CA TYR A 364 9.26 -4.35 33.33
C TYR A 364 9.45 -4.46 34.86
N SER A 365 8.90 -3.52 35.64
CA SER A 365 9.03 -3.49 37.11
C SER A 365 8.59 -4.79 37.80
N THR A 366 7.59 -5.47 37.24
CA THR A 366 7.07 -6.76 37.74
C THR A 366 7.64 -8.00 37.03
N GLY A 367 8.78 -7.87 36.36
CA GLY A 367 9.45 -8.96 35.61
C GLY A 367 8.81 -9.31 34.27
N SER A 368 7.48 -9.42 34.21
CA SER A 368 6.72 -9.52 32.95
C SER A 368 6.48 -8.13 32.33
N PRO A 369 6.49 -7.99 30.99
CA PRO A 369 6.14 -6.75 30.32
C PRO A 369 4.67 -6.40 30.53
N LYS A 370 4.38 -5.18 30.99
CA LYS A 370 3.02 -4.63 31.13
C LYS A 370 2.84 -3.37 30.30
N GLY A 371 1.74 -3.28 29.56
CA GLY A 371 1.48 -2.19 28.61
C GLY A 371 2.47 -2.17 27.43
N GLY A 372 2.44 -1.10 26.63
CA GLY A 372 3.23 -1.00 25.41
C GLY A 372 2.73 -1.96 24.32
N LEU A 373 3.63 -2.39 23.43
CA LEU A 373 3.28 -3.31 22.33
C LEU A 373 2.88 -4.71 22.85
N PRO A 374 2.01 -5.45 22.14
CA PRO A 374 1.71 -6.83 22.44
C PRO A 374 2.92 -7.73 22.22
N GLY A 375 3.00 -8.79 23.03
CA GLY A 375 3.87 -9.94 22.81
C GLY A 375 3.07 -11.24 22.67
N LYS A 376 3.72 -12.39 22.91
CA LYS A 376 3.12 -13.72 22.76
C LYS A 376 1.68 -13.85 23.24
N GLY A 377 1.36 -13.38 24.46
CA GLY A 377 0.04 -13.56 25.07
C GLY A 377 -1.14 -12.97 24.29
N VAL A 378 -0.92 -11.89 23.53
CA VAL A 378 -1.96 -11.28 22.67
C VAL A 378 -1.99 -11.96 21.31
N TRP A 379 -0.82 -12.20 20.70
CA TRP A 379 -0.74 -12.88 19.39
C TRP A 379 -1.34 -14.30 19.45
N SER A 380 -1.03 -15.09 20.47
CA SER A 380 -1.54 -16.45 20.64
C SER A 380 -3.04 -16.53 20.93
N GLY A 381 -3.68 -15.42 21.28
CA GLY A 381 -5.13 -15.37 21.51
C GLY A 381 -5.95 -15.20 20.24
N LEU A 382 -5.33 -14.89 19.09
CA LEU A 382 -6.04 -14.67 17.83
C LEU A 382 -6.69 -15.96 17.32
N ASP A 383 -8.02 -15.91 17.20
CA ASP A 383 -8.92 -16.97 16.76
C ASP A 383 -9.55 -16.65 15.38
N ILE A 384 -8.92 -15.76 14.62
CA ILE A 384 -9.37 -15.22 13.33
C ILE A 384 -8.39 -15.56 12.20
N PRO A 385 -8.78 -15.40 10.92
CA PRO A 385 -7.85 -15.40 9.80
C PRO A 385 -6.77 -14.31 9.97
N VAL A 386 -5.50 -14.72 9.92
CA VAL A 386 -4.31 -13.85 10.00
C VAL A 386 -3.42 -13.99 8.77
N PHE A 387 -3.14 -12.88 8.08
CA PHE A 387 -2.14 -12.79 7.02
C PHE A 387 -0.92 -12.00 7.49
N LEU A 388 0.27 -12.61 7.42
CA LEU A 388 1.53 -12.00 7.85
C LEU A 388 2.45 -11.76 6.65
N ALA A 389 2.84 -10.52 6.41
CA ALA A 389 3.78 -10.16 5.34
C ALA A 389 5.05 -9.51 5.89
N ALA A 390 6.21 -9.78 5.28
CA ALA A 390 7.46 -9.07 5.57
C ALA A 390 8.38 -9.02 4.35
N GLY A 391 9.33 -8.10 4.34
CA GLY A 391 10.39 -8.01 3.33
C GLY A 391 11.60 -8.82 3.77
N GLU A 392 12.18 -9.61 2.86
CA GLU A 392 13.37 -10.42 3.12
C GLU A 392 14.56 -9.62 3.66
N THR A 393 14.67 -8.34 3.26
CA THR A 393 15.72 -7.41 3.70
C THR A 393 15.25 -6.41 4.77
N ASP A 394 14.08 -6.62 5.38
CA ASP A 394 13.60 -5.76 6.48
C ASP A 394 14.55 -5.86 7.69
N SER A 395 15.16 -4.73 8.05
CA SER A 395 16.07 -4.59 9.19
C SER A 395 15.41 -4.00 10.45
N VAL A 396 14.15 -3.57 10.34
CA VAL A 396 13.36 -2.92 11.40
C VAL A 396 12.46 -3.95 12.10
N THR A 397 11.78 -4.76 11.28
CA THR A 397 10.99 -5.92 11.70
C THR A 397 11.35 -7.12 10.82
N PRO A 398 12.52 -7.75 11.05
CA PRO A 398 12.99 -8.83 10.19
C PRO A 398 11.98 -10.00 10.09
N PRO A 399 12.02 -10.81 9.00
CA PRO A 399 11.14 -11.97 8.80
C PRO A 399 11.07 -12.98 9.96
N SER A 400 12.04 -12.98 10.88
CA SER A 400 11.95 -13.74 12.13
C SER A 400 10.75 -13.35 13.00
N ASN A 401 10.26 -12.11 12.94
CA ASN A 401 9.03 -11.70 13.64
C ASN A 401 7.81 -12.43 13.08
N VAL A 402 7.73 -12.61 11.76
CA VAL A 402 6.64 -13.41 11.15
C VAL A 402 6.70 -14.84 11.65
N LYS A 403 7.89 -15.47 11.68
CA LYS A 403 8.08 -16.83 12.21
C LYS A 403 7.66 -16.94 13.68
N GLN A 404 8.10 -16.02 14.54
CA GLN A 404 7.72 -15.98 15.95
C GLN A 404 6.21 -15.82 16.15
N ILE A 405 5.53 -14.99 15.35
CA ILE A 405 4.07 -14.86 15.44
C ILE A 405 3.38 -16.18 15.02
N VAL A 406 3.88 -16.88 13.99
CA VAL A 406 3.36 -18.21 13.62
C VAL A 406 3.57 -19.25 14.74
N GLU A 407 4.73 -19.25 15.41
CA GLU A 407 4.98 -20.07 16.61
C GLU A 407 4.01 -19.72 17.74
N PHE A 408 3.71 -18.43 17.96
CA PHE A 408 2.74 -17.98 18.97
C PHE A 408 1.32 -18.42 18.64
N LEU A 409 0.96 -18.49 17.36
CA LEU A 409 -0.32 -19.00 16.85
C LEU A 409 -0.41 -20.54 16.85
N GLY A 410 0.59 -21.25 17.39
CA GLY A 410 0.58 -22.71 17.51
C GLY A 410 0.63 -23.42 16.16
N ARG A 411 1.31 -22.84 15.17
CA ARG A 411 1.47 -23.39 13.81
C ARG A 411 2.92 -23.74 13.52
N ASP A 412 3.12 -24.76 12.67
CA ASP A 412 4.46 -25.23 12.31
C ASP A 412 5.17 -24.24 11.37
N VAL A 413 6.35 -23.79 11.78
CA VAL A 413 7.21 -22.87 11.01
C VAL A 413 8.12 -23.56 10.00
N SER A 414 8.17 -24.90 9.99
CA SER A 414 9.00 -25.69 9.06
C SER A 414 8.69 -25.34 7.60
N ALA A 415 7.42 -25.07 7.29
CA ALA A 415 6.96 -24.66 5.95
C ALA A 415 7.31 -23.19 5.57
N ILE A 416 7.99 -22.43 6.46
CA ILE A 416 8.50 -21.07 6.20
C ILE A 416 10.03 -21.09 5.96
N GLN A 417 10.61 -22.28 5.77
CA GLN A 417 11.92 -22.46 5.16
C GLN A 417 11.78 -22.98 3.73
N ALA A 418 12.85 -22.88 2.94
CA ALA A 418 12.82 -23.34 1.55
C ALA A 418 12.64 -24.87 1.53
N PRO A 419 11.65 -25.42 0.80
CA PRO A 419 11.56 -26.86 0.63
C PRO A 419 12.78 -27.35 -0.15
N SER A 420 13.41 -28.43 0.33
CA SER A 420 14.36 -29.17 -0.47
C SER A 420 13.66 -29.82 -1.66
N GLU A 421 14.41 -30.08 -2.72
CA GLU A 421 13.89 -30.72 -3.94
C GLU A 421 13.34 -32.13 -3.64
N LYS A 422 12.03 -32.23 -3.46
CA LYS A 422 11.22 -33.43 -3.77
C LYS A 422 9.74 -33.08 -3.85
N ALA A 423 9.13 -33.45 -4.97
CA ALA A 423 7.76 -33.11 -5.29
C ALA A 423 6.74 -33.84 -4.40
N SER A 424 5.62 -33.18 -4.12
CA SER A 424 4.34 -33.82 -3.81
C SER A 424 3.23 -33.10 -4.57
N LEU A 425 2.31 -33.88 -5.13
CA LEU A 425 1.32 -33.44 -6.12
C LEU A 425 0.16 -32.67 -5.45
N PRO A 426 -0.46 -31.69 -6.14
CA PRO A 426 -1.74 -31.15 -5.69
C PRO A 426 -2.84 -32.22 -5.85
N ILE A 427 -3.68 -32.38 -4.82
CA ILE A 427 -4.88 -33.23 -4.91
C ILE A 427 -5.87 -32.57 -5.89
N ALA A 428 -6.29 -33.32 -6.89
CA ALA A 428 -7.11 -32.84 -7.99
C ALA A 428 -8.62 -32.99 -7.73
N ALA A 429 -9.38 -32.12 -8.42
CA ALA A 429 -10.71 -32.35 -9.00
C ALA A 429 -11.87 -32.86 -8.11
N ALA A 430 -12.92 -32.03 -8.05
CA ALA A 430 -14.30 -32.49 -8.19
C ALA A 430 -14.98 -31.61 -9.26
N PRO A 431 -15.47 -32.16 -10.39
CA PRO A 431 -16.13 -31.37 -11.43
C PRO A 431 -17.58 -31.03 -11.05
N PHE A 432 -18.00 -29.79 -11.33
CA PHE A 432 -19.41 -29.40 -11.27
C PHE A 432 -20.08 -29.68 -12.63
N VAL A 433 -21.18 -30.42 -12.63
CA VAL A 433 -21.93 -30.79 -13.85
C VAL A 433 -23.20 -29.94 -13.96
N PRO A 434 -23.33 -29.04 -14.95
CA PRO A 434 -24.54 -28.27 -15.15
C PRO A 434 -25.48 -28.98 -16.13
N SER A 435 -26.51 -29.69 -15.63
CA SER A 435 -27.53 -30.34 -16.47
C SER A 435 -28.88 -30.53 -15.78
N THR A 436 -29.60 -29.44 -15.52
CA THR A 436 -31.08 -29.49 -15.46
C THR A 436 -31.69 -28.18 -15.96
N ILE A 437 -32.50 -28.28 -17.02
CA ILE A 437 -33.37 -27.20 -17.52
C ILE A 437 -34.60 -27.11 -16.61
N MET A 438 -35.06 -25.91 -16.22
CA MET A 438 -36.44 -25.51 -15.86
C MET A 438 -36.46 -24.14 -15.14
N PRO A 439 -37.61 -23.46 -14.99
CA PRO A 439 -38.40 -22.78 -16.01
C PRO A 439 -38.39 -21.24 -15.81
N GLU A 440 -39.16 -20.50 -16.60
CA GLU A 440 -39.25 -19.03 -16.51
C GLU A 440 -39.63 -18.52 -15.11
N HIS A 441 -38.88 -17.53 -14.61
CA HIS A 441 -39.25 -16.73 -13.44
C HIS A 441 -39.27 -15.24 -13.79
N GLN A 442 -40.17 -14.52 -13.10
CA GLN A 442 -40.63 -13.16 -13.42
C GLN A 442 -39.50 -12.10 -13.51
N PRO A 443 -39.68 -11.06 -14.36
CA PRO A 443 -38.66 -10.04 -14.58
C PRO A 443 -38.45 -9.18 -13.34
N ARG A 444 -37.19 -9.05 -12.92
CA ARG A 444 -36.74 -8.04 -11.95
C ARG A 444 -36.26 -6.80 -12.72
N GLU A 445 -36.58 -5.62 -12.22
CA GLU A 445 -36.28 -4.36 -12.91
C GLU A 445 -34.77 -4.09 -13.03
N HIS A 446 -34.36 -3.51 -14.17
CA HIS A 446 -32.97 -3.34 -14.59
C HIS A 446 -32.36 -2.03 -14.06
N GLN A 447 -31.20 -2.06 -13.39
CA GLN A 447 -30.45 -0.84 -13.02
C GLN A 447 -28.92 -1.02 -13.06
N ASP A 448 -28.24 -0.13 -13.81
CA ASP A 448 -26.86 -0.25 -14.29
C ASP A 448 -25.71 -0.41 -13.27
N SER A 449 -24.61 -1.00 -13.73
CA SER A 449 -23.33 -1.03 -13.01
C SER A 449 -22.47 0.19 -13.36
N ASP A 450 -22.76 1.34 -12.77
CA ASP A 450 -21.98 2.56 -12.99
C ASP A 450 -20.55 2.41 -12.42
N ILE A 451 -19.57 2.55 -13.32
CA ILE A 451 -18.17 2.81 -13.00
C ILE A 451 -17.88 4.17 -13.60
N ASP A 452 -17.74 5.16 -12.73
CA ASP A 452 -17.57 6.56 -13.09
C ASP A 452 -16.25 6.79 -13.84
N ILE A 453 -16.31 7.53 -14.93
CA ILE A 453 -15.17 7.78 -15.84
C ILE A 453 -14.25 8.87 -15.25
N GLU A 454 -14.75 9.67 -14.30
CA GLU A 454 -14.01 10.76 -13.65
C GLU A 454 -12.94 10.31 -12.63
N ASP A 455 -12.86 9.01 -12.27
CA ASP A 455 -11.83 8.47 -11.36
C ASP A 455 -10.54 8.00 -12.09
N LEU A 456 -10.40 8.28 -13.40
CA LEU A 456 -9.16 8.05 -14.18
C LEU A 456 -8.40 9.36 -14.45
N PRO A 457 -7.06 9.34 -14.52
CA PRO A 457 -6.29 10.51 -14.90
C PRO A 457 -6.58 10.89 -16.36
N LYS A 458 -7.17 12.07 -16.56
CA LYS A 458 -7.36 12.66 -17.88
C LYS A 458 -5.99 13.06 -18.45
N SER A 459 -5.74 12.71 -19.70
CA SER A 459 -4.63 13.29 -20.47
C SER A 459 -4.98 14.72 -20.86
N ASP A 460 -4.07 15.66 -20.61
CA ASP A 460 -4.22 17.05 -21.04
C ASP A 460 -4.02 17.17 -22.57
N ASP A 461 -5.07 16.87 -23.34
CA ASP A 461 -5.32 17.48 -24.65
C ASP A 461 -6.77 17.21 -25.09
N ASP A 462 -7.59 18.27 -25.10
CA ASP A 462 -8.36 18.73 -26.28
C ASP A 462 -9.45 19.74 -25.88
N THR A 463 -9.58 20.80 -26.70
CA THR A 463 -10.46 21.95 -26.42
C THR A 463 -11.72 21.94 -27.28
N LYS A 464 -12.87 22.34 -26.69
CA LYS A 464 -14.16 22.67 -27.33
C LYS A 464 -14.85 21.48 -28.06
N THR A 465 -16.15 21.25 -27.88
CA THR A 465 -17.21 22.09 -28.49
C THR A 465 -18.58 21.80 -27.88
N THR A 466 -19.41 22.83 -27.75
CA THR A 466 -20.78 22.80 -27.21
C THR A 466 -21.79 22.19 -28.20
N SER A 467 -22.80 21.44 -27.74
CA SER A 467 -24.19 21.56 -28.26
C SER A 467 -25.24 20.81 -27.41
N THR A 468 -26.37 21.49 -27.21
CA THR A 468 -27.62 21.03 -26.57
C THR A 468 -28.54 20.26 -27.51
N SER A 469 -29.36 19.35 -26.98
CA SER A 469 -30.84 19.44 -27.08
C SER A 469 -31.56 18.36 -26.27
N VAL A 470 -32.81 18.68 -25.90
CA VAL A 470 -33.73 17.90 -25.07
C VAL A 470 -34.88 17.43 -25.95
N PHE A 471 -35.41 16.21 -25.77
CA PHE A 471 -36.83 15.93 -25.97
C PHE A 471 -37.26 14.66 -25.23
N SER A 472 -38.45 14.73 -24.62
CA SER A 472 -39.14 13.62 -23.94
C SER A 472 -40.42 13.29 -24.70
N ILE A 473 -40.77 12.01 -24.83
CA ILE A 473 -42.16 11.57 -25.06
C ILE A 473 -42.45 10.39 -24.14
N ASP A 474 -43.61 10.46 -23.50
CA ASP A 474 -44.18 9.52 -22.55
C ASP A 474 -45.30 8.72 -23.24
N SER A 475 -45.54 7.46 -22.83
CA SER A 475 -46.78 6.71 -23.12
C SER A 475 -46.82 5.39 -22.35
N SER A 476 -47.81 5.27 -21.49
CA SER A 476 -48.20 4.07 -20.74
C SER A 476 -49.42 3.41 -21.39
N ILE A 477 -49.66 2.12 -21.10
CA ILE A 477 -50.98 1.44 -21.13
C ILE A 477 -50.88 0.15 -20.31
N ALA A 478 -51.99 -0.26 -19.70
CA ALA A 478 -52.03 -1.23 -18.60
C ALA A 478 -52.81 -2.53 -18.90
N SER A 479 -52.42 -3.59 -18.17
CA SER A 479 -53.21 -4.68 -17.57
C SER A 479 -54.32 -5.43 -18.33
N THR A 480 -54.34 -6.76 -18.19
CA THR A 480 -55.53 -7.51 -17.70
C THR A 480 -55.15 -8.90 -17.14
N ASP A 481 -55.84 -9.32 -16.08
CA ASP A 481 -55.67 -10.61 -15.39
C ASP A 481 -56.61 -11.72 -15.94
N GLY A 482 -56.33 -12.98 -15.59
CA GLY A 482 -57.27 -14.10 -15.75
C GLY A 482 -56.74 -15.42 -15.17
N ALA A 483 -57.41 -15.98 -14.15
CA ALA A 483 -57.02 -17.22 -13.45
C ALA A 483 -58.07 -18.34 -13.59
N THR A 484 -57.70 -19.61 -13.31
CA THR A 484 -58.37 -20.57 -12.35
C THR A 484 -58.24 -22.09 -12.66
N THR A 485 -58.33 -22.91 -11.59
CA THR A 485 -58.73 -24.36 -11.50
C THR A 485 -57.82 -25.48 -12.10
N SER A 486 -57.95 -26.77 -11.71
CA SER A 486 -57.85 -27.46 -10.38
C SER A 486 -57.99 -29.00 -10.54
N GLU A 487 -57.60 -29.79 -9.51
CA GLU A 487 -57.85 -31.26 -9.31
C GLU A 487 -57.09 -32.28 -10.20
N GLY A 488 -56.74 -33.51 -9.75
CA GLY A 488 -56.85 -34.13 -8.42
C GLY A 488 -56.29 -35.58 -8.30
N SER A 489 -56.01 -36.01 -7.06
CA SER A 489 -55.96 -37.36 -6.41
C SER A 489 -55.47 -38.65 -7.13
N ILE A 490 -54.65 -39.48 -6.43
CA ILE A 490 -54.93 -40.88 -5.97
C ILE A 490 -53.76 -41.43 -5.11
N THR A 491 -54.05 -42.37 -4.19
CA THR A 491 -53.23 -42.81 -3.04
C THR A 491 -52.70 -44.26 -3.09
N THR A 492 -51.52 -44.54 -2.49
CA THR A 492 -51.10 -45.76 -1.70
C THR A 492 -49.57 -45.80 -1.54
N THR A 493 -48.88 -46.28 -0.48
CA THR A 493 -49.17 -46.62 0.94
C THR A 493 -47.82 -46.73 1.69
N ASP A 494 -47.80 -46.62 3.03
CA ASP A 494 -46.57 -46.43 3.83
C ASP A 494 -45.81 -47.68 4.32
N ALA A 495 -44.49 -47.48 4.52
CA ALA A 495 -43.70 -48.06 5.63
C ALA A 495 -42.63 -47.03 6.07
N PRO A 496 -42.24 -46.96 7.35
CA PRO A 496 -42.01 -45.66 8.00
C PRO A 496 -40.62 -45.05 7.82
N LEU A 497 -40.58 -43.76 7.41
CA LEU A 497 -39.38 -42.92 7.47
C LEU A 497 -39.35 -42.08 8.76
N ILE A 498 -38.18 -41.99 9.38
CA ILE A 498 -37.93 -41.10 10.52
C ILE A 498 -37.77 -39.67 10.00
N SER A 499 -38.64 -38.77 10.47
CA SER A 499 -38.71 -37.37 10.06
C SER A 499 -37.74 -36.48 10.84
N SER A 500 -36.91 -35.72 10.11
CA SER A 500 -36.77 -34.26 10.32
C SER A 500 -35.91 -33.59 9.22
N THR A 501 -36.36 -33.64 7.97
CA THR A 501 -35.74 -32.86 6.89
C THR A 501 -36.28 -31.43 6.91
N THR A 502 -35.61 -30.50 7.59
CA THR A 502 -35.99 -29.08 7.54
C THR A 502 -35.59 -28.50 6.18
N SER A 503 -36.59 -28.24 5.33
CA SER A 503 -36.40 -27.59 4.04
C SER A 503 -35.97 -26.12 4.22
N SER A 504 -34.68 -25.83 4.09
CA SER A 504 -34.18 -24.46 3.94
C SER A 504 -33.96 -24.14 2.46
N SER A 505 -34.73 -23.21 1.93
CA SER A 505 -34.51 -22.59 0.62
C SER A 505 -33.08 -22.04 0.52
N THR A 506 -32.22 -22.64 -0.30
CA THR A 506 -30.81 -22.26 -0.44
C THR A 506 -30.67 -20.91 -1.13
N SER A 507 -30.35 -19.87 -0.36
CA SER A 507 -29.96 -18.56 -0.88
C SER A 507 -28.63 -18.66 -1.65
N THR A 508 -28.60 -18.24 -2.91
CA THR A 508 -27.44 -18.24 -3.81
C THR A 508 -26.32 -17.24 -3.46
N THR A 509 -26.36 -16.65 -2.26
CA THR A 509 -25.36 -15.70 -1.77
C THR A 509 -24.35 -16.42 -0.87
N PRO A 510 -23.02 -16.32 -1.11
CA PRO A 510 -22.03 -16.89 -0.21
C PRO A 510 -22.04 -16.16 1.13
N HIS A 511 -21.91 -16.93 2.21
CA HIS A 511 -21.83 -16.40 3.58
C HIS A 511 -20.38 -16.10 3.98
N PRO A 512 -20.15 -15.15 4.89
CA PRO A 512 -18.84 -14.96 5.52
C PRO A 512 -18.32 -16.25 6.16
N HIS A 513 -17.00 -16.44 6.18
CA HIS A 513 -16.41 -17.60 6.84
C HIS A 513 -16.60 -17.51 8.36
N PRO A 514 -16.83 -18.64 9.05
CA PRO A 514 -16.92 -18.66 10.50
C PRO A 514 -15.57 -18.25 11.11
N ARG A 515 -15.64 -17.53 12.24
CA ARG A 515 -14.47 -17.09 13.00
C ARG A 515 -13.62 -18.31 13.40
N ARG A 516 -12.44 -18.44 12.79
CA ARG A 516 -11.47 -19.51 13.06
C ARG A 516 -10.05 -19.06 12.71
N LEU A 517 -9.07 -19.59 13.43
CA LEU A 517 -7.66 -19.32 13.14
C LEU A 517 -7.23 -19.99 11.83
N VAL A 518 -6.87 -19.17 10.85
CA VAL A 518 -6.21 -19.55 9.60
C VAL A 518 -4.97 -18.67 9.45
N VAL A 519 -3.78 -19.24 9.26
CA VAL A 519 -2.56 -18.46 9.12
C VAL A 519 -2.01 -18.57 7.69
N LYS A 520 -1.71 -17.42 7.10
CA LYS A 520 -1.01 -17.29 5.81
C LYS A 520 0.20 -16.39 5.98
N THR A 521 1.31 -16.73 5.32
CA THR A 521 2.52 -15.91 5.33
C THR A 521 3.07 -15.65 3.93
N ALA A 522 3.61 -14.45 3.72
CA ALA A 522 4.30 -14.06 2.50
C ALA A 522 5.58 -13.27 2.83
N ILE A 523 6.74 -13.82 2.47
CA ILE A 523 8.02 -13.10 2.54
C ILE A 523 8.37 -12.61 1.13
N MET A 524 8.32 -11.29 0.96
CA MET A 524 8.68 -10.62 -0.29
C MET A 524 10.20 -10.73 -0.49
N PRO A 525 10.67 -11.12 -1.68
CA PRO A 525 12.10 -11.34 -1.94
C PRO A 525 12.88 -10.03 -1.98
N LYS A 526 14.21 -10.11 -1.85
CA LYS A 526 15.13 -8.97 -2.12
C LYS A 526 14.74 -8.24 -3.43
N PRO A 527 14.66 -6.89 -3.46
CA PRO A 527 15.08 -5.93 -2.44
C PRO A 527 13.99 -5.51 -1.43
N ALA A 528 12.90 -6.27 -1.27
CA ALA A 528 11.82 -5.91 -0.37
C ALA A 528 12.28 -5.78 1.10
N SER A 529 11.81 -4.72 1.74
CA SER A 529 12.23 -4.24 3.06
C SER A 529 11.01 -3.70 3.84
N HIS A 530 11.21 -2.89 4.89
CA HIS A 530 10.11 -2.32 5.67
C HIS A 530 9.15 -1.42 4.85
N ALA A 531 9.65 -0.87 3.73
CA ALA A 531 8.90 0.00 2.82
C ALA A 531 7.98 -0.73 1.81
N LEU A 532 7.90 -2.07 1.86
CA LEU A 532 7.19 -2.91 0.88
C LEU A 532 5.70 -2.56 0.66
N LEU A 533 5.10 -1.84 1.61
CA LEU A 533 3.72 -1.37 1.54
C LEU A 533 3.48 -0.37 0.38
N PHE A 534 4.46 0.50 0.13
CA PHE A 534 4.36 1.59 -0.86
C PHE A 534 5.43 1.55 -1.95
N ALA A 535 6.42 0.66 -1.85
CA ALA A 535 7.37 0.45 -2.93
C ALA A 535 6.66 -0.06 -4.21
N PRO A 536 6.90 0.51 -5.41
CA PRO A 536 6.20 0.13 -6.63
C PRO A 536 6.35 -1.37 -6.95
N SER A 537 7.54 -1.91 -6.70
CA SER A 537 7.94 -3.31 -6.92
C SER A 537 7.20 -4.35 -6.07
N THR A 538 6.50 -3.95 -4.99
CA THR A 538 5.89 -4.88 -4.02
C THR A 538 4.47 -4.54 -3.60
N SER A 539 4.07 -3.27 -3.63
CA SER A 539 2.72 -2.82 -3.24
C SER A 539 1.60 -3.52 -4.03
N ARG A 540 1.78 -3.69 -5.35
CA ARG A 540 0.86 -4.45 -6.23
C ARG A 540 0.73 -5.92 -5.86
N ILE A 541 1.85 -6.55 -5.51
CA ILE A 541 1.90 -7.95 -5.06
C ILE A 541 1.17 -8.10 -3.73
N ILE A 542 1.41 -7.20 -2.79
CA ILE A 542 0.74 -7.16 -1.48
C ILE A 542 -0.76 -6.97 -1.64
N ALA A 543 -1.21 -6.02 -2.47
CA ALA A 543 -2.63 -5.81 -2.75
C ALA A 543 -3.30 -7.07 -3.32
N GLY A 544 -2.66 -7.75 -4.28
CA GLY A 544 -3.15 -9.00 -4.85
C GLY A 544 -3.25 -10.14 -3.83
N LEU A 545 -2.23 -10.34 -2.99
CA LEU A 545 -2.25 -11.36 -1.94
C LEU A 545 -3.32 -11.08 -0.87
N ILE A 546 -3.51 -9.80 -0.48
CA ILE A 546 -4.54 -9.40 0.47
C ILE A 546 -5.94 -9.64 -0.12
N ASN A 547 -6.17 -9.26 -1.38
CA ASN A 547 -7.44 -9.50 -2.09
C ASN A 547 -7.81 -11.00 -2.12
N THR A 548 -6.87 -11.87 -2.51
CA THR A 548 -7.07 -13.32 -2.45
C THR A 548 -7.35 -13.79 -1.01
N PHE A 549 -6.60 -13.30 -0.02
CA PHE A 549 -6.82 -13.69 1.38
C PHE A 549 -8.21 -13.31 1.91
N PHE A 550 -8.70 -12.12 1.54
CA PHE A 550 -10.05 -11.64 1.89
C PHE A 550 -11.13 -12.58 1.33
N ALA A 551 -11.04 -12.90 0.03
CA ALA A 551 -11.99 -13.78 -0.65
C ALA A 551 -11.98 -15.23 -0.13
N ASP A 552 -10.79 -15.80 0.08
CA ASP A 552 -10.61 -17.23 0.36
C ASP A 552 -10.83 -17.60 1.83
N TYR A 553 -10.63 -16.65 2.77
CA TYR A 553 -10.56 -16.96 4.20
C TYR A 553 -11.38 -16.05 5.14
N ILE A 554 -11.83 -14.88 4.68
CA ILE A 554 -12.66 -13.97 5.51
C ILE A 554 -14.10 -13.96 5.02
N ASP A 555 -14.34 -13.47 3.80
CA ASP A 555 -15.68 -13.31 3.24
C ASP A 555 -15.59 -13.41 1.70
N PRO A 556 -16.15 -14.46 1.08
CA PRO A 556 -16.13 -14.63 -0.37
C PRO A 556 -16.77 -13.45 -1.12
N ARG A 557 -17.63 -12.68 -0.46
CA ARG A 557 -18.24 -11.47 -1.03
C ARG A 557 -17.24 -10.35 -1.27
N LEU A 558 -16.04 -10.40 -0.67
CA LEU A 558 -14.93 -9.48 -0.96
C LEU A 558 -14.20 -9.81 -2.28
N SER A 559 -14.50 -10.95 -2.91
CA SER A 559 -14.00 -11.27 -4.24
C SER A 559 -14.61 -10.34 -5.28
N LEU A 560 -13.79 -9.47 -5.90
CA LEU A 560 -14.23 -8.64 -7.02
C LEU A 560 -14.79 -9.46 -8.19
N ALA A 561 -14.27 -10.67 -8.39
CA ALA A 561 -14.79 -11.61 -9.37
C ALA A 561 -16.24 -12.03 -9.04
N TRP A 562 -16.54 -12.33 -7.78
CA TRP A 562 -17.90 -12.63 -7.34
C TRP A 562 -18.80 -11.39 -7.40
N GLN A 563 -18.36 -10.23 -6.88
CA GLN A 563 -19.17 -9.00 -6.90
C GLN A 563 -19.55 -8.60 -8.33
N LEU A 564 -18.56 -8.59 -9.23
CA LEU A 564 -18.81 -8.28 -10.63
C LEU A 564 -19.72 -9.32 -11.31
N SER A 565 -19.75 -10.56 -10.85
CA SER A 565 -20.68 -11.60 -11.34
C SER A 565 -22.10 -11.38 -10.80
N TYR A 566 -22.24 -11.21 -9.48
CA TYR A 566 -23.48 -10.93 -8.77
C TYR A 566 -24.18 -9.65 -9.27
N LEU A 567 -23.39 -8.63 -9.62
CA LEU A 567 -23.88 -7.36 -10.16
C LEU A 567 -24.04 -7.36 -11.70
N SER A 568 -23.81 -8.49 -12.38
CA SER A 568 -24.27 -8.66 -13.78
C SER A 568 -25.72 -9.11 -13.79
N THR A 569 -26.61 -8.29 -14.33
CA THR A 569 -27.85 -8.78 -14.91
C THR A 569 -27.54 -9.39 -16.28
N GLU A 570 -27.42 -10.72 -16.37
CA GLU A 570 -27.35 -11.43 -17.65
C GLU A 570 -28.73 -11.46 -18.30
N GLY A 571 -29.06 -10.40 -19.03
CA GLY A 571 -30.36 -10.23 -19.68
C GLY A 571 -30.39 -9.03 -20.61
N LYS A 572 -30.31 -9.30 -21.92
CA LYS A 572 -30.24 -8.37 -23.06
C LYS A 572 -28.88 -7.68 -23.28
N TRP A 573 -28.43 -7.74 -24.55
CA TRP A 573 -27.20 -7.14 -25.06
C TRP A 573 -27.42 -5.63 -25.25
N ASP A 574 -27.44 -4.89 -24.15
CA ASP A 574 -28.00 -3.53 -24.09
C ASP A 574 -27.32 -2.50 -25.01
N VAL A 575 -28.08 -1.49 -25.44
CA VAL A 575 -27.66 -0.39 -26.33
C VAL A 575 -26.47 0.38 -25.74
N LYS A 576 -26.37 0.50 -24.41
CA LYS A 576 -25.20 1.08 -23.73
C LYS A 576 -23.92 0.26 -23.94
N ASN A 577 -24.01 -1.07 -23.94
CA ASN A 577 -22.89 -1.93 -24.29
C ASN A 577 -22.52 -1.79 -25.78
N LEU A 578 -23.48 -1.61 -26.68
CA LEU A 578 -23.20 -1.37 -28.10
C LEU A 578 -22.44 -0.06 -28.33
N ALA A 579 -22.87 1.06 -27.72
CA ALA A 579 -22.16 2.34 -27.85
C ALA A 579 -20.72 2.24 -27.34
N LYS A 580 -20.53 1.64 -26.15
CA LYS A 580 -19.23 1.36 -25.55
C LYS A 580 -18.36 0.43 -26.41
N TRP A 581 -18.96 -0.58 -27.04
CA TRP A 581 -18.27 -1.49 -27.96
C TRP A 581 -17.90 -0.80 -29.27
N LYS A 582 -18.75 0.10 -29.81
CA LYS A 582 -18.44 0.87 -31.03
C LYS A 582 -17.26 1.80 -30.81
N ALA A 583 -17.24 2.54 -29.68
CA ALA A 583 -16.14 3.44 -29.30
C ALA A 583 -14.78 2.74 -29.07
N VAL A 584 -14.75 1.41 -28.91
CA VAL A 584 -13.50 0.64 -28.79
C VAL A 584 -12.94 0.33 -30.17
N THR A 585 -11.65 0.64 -30.39
CA THR A 585 -10.93 0.30 -31.62
C THR A 585 -11.07 -1.20 -31.94
N PRO A 586 -11.43 -1.60 -33.18
CA PRO A 586 -11.69 -3.00 -33.51
C PRO A 586 -10.52 -3.96 -33.26
N VAL A 587 -9.33 -3.58 -33.73
CA VAL A 587 -8.08 -4.36 -33.67
C VAL A 587 -6.95 -3.45 -33.19
N SER A 588 -6.07 -3.92 -32.32
CA SER A 588 -4.89 -3.18 -31.84
C SER A 588 -3.77 -3.12 -32.87
N ASP A 589 -2.78 -2.26 -32.60
CA ASP A 589 -1.44 -2.38 -33.20
C ASP A 589 -0.77 -3.72 -32.86
N PRO A 590 0.30 -4.12 -33.59
CA PRO A 590 1.09 -5.30 -33.26
C PRO A 590 1.65 -5.22 -31.84
N ILE A 591 1.42 -6.28 -31.06
CA ILE A 591 1.96 -6.46 -29.71
C ILE A 591 3.09 -7.48 -29.81
N ALA A 592 4.31 -7.05 -29.52
CA ALA A 592 5.55 -7.84 -29.60
C ALA A 592 5.79 -8.60 -30.92
N GLY A 593 5.12 -8.22 -32.02
CA GLY A 593 5.20 -8.93 -33.30
C GLY A 593 4.54 -10.32 -33.31
N ILE A 594 3.67 -10.62 -32.34
CA ILE A 594 3.01 -11.93 -32.21
C ILE A 594 1.48 -11.78 -32.22
N PHE A 595 0.96 -10.78 -31.51
CA PHE A 595 -0.48 -10.65 -31.26
C PHE A 595 -1.09 -9.37 -31.80
N ARG A 596 -2.42 -9.39 -31.97
CA ARG A 596 -3.28 -8.21 -31.98
C ARG A 596 -4.47 -8.43 -31.03
N ALA A 597 -4.66 -7.52 -30.10
CA ALA A 597 -5.81 -7.52 -29.19
C ALA A 597 -7.04 -6.95 -29.91
N MET A 598 -8.18 -7.62 -29.79
CA MET A 598 -9.39 -7.32 -30.56
C MET A 598 -10.62 -7.22 -29.64
N LYS A 599 -11.61 -6.42 -30.04
CA LYS A 599 -12.98 -6.57 -29.50
C LYS A 599 -13.67 -7.73 -30.21
N THR A 600 -14.68 -8.35 -29.57
CA THR A 600 -15.49 -9.38 -30.23
C THR A 600 -16.11 -8.83 -31.51
N LEU A 601 -16.22 -9.65 -32.55
CA LEU A 601 -16.96 -9.27 -33.75
C LEU A 601 -18.47 -9.31 -33.48
N ARG A 602 -19.27 -8.80 -34.42
CA ARG A 602 -20.74 -8.95 -34.42
C ARG A 602 -21.19 -9.31 -35.83
N GLN A 603 -22.23 -10.13 -35.97
CA GLN A 603 -22.71 -10.53 -37.30
C GLN A 603 -23.28 -9.36 -38.13
N VAL A 604 -23.95 -8.42 -37.45
CA VAL A 604 -24.77 -7.34 -38.04
C VAL A 604 -24.17 -5.95 -37.87
N ASP A 605 -22.86 -5.85 -37.62
CA ASP A 605 -22.17 -4.57 -37.61
C ASP A 605 -21.76 -4.16 -39.04
N GLU A 606 -21.33 -2.92 -39.25
CA GLU A 606 -20.87 -2.45 -40.57
C GLU A 606 -19.34 -2.49 -40.70
N GLU A 607 -18.60 -2.39 -39.59
CA GLU A 607 -17.15 -2.23 -39.59
C GLU A 607 -16.40 -3.46 -39.06
N HIS A 608 -16.96 -4.18 -38.07
CA HIS A 608 -16.27 -5.27 -37.39
C HIS A 608 -17.07 -6.58 -37.38
N THR A 609 -17.32 -7.09 -38.60
CA THR A 609 -17.93 -8.39 -38.89
C THR A 609 -16.89 -9.39 -39.42
N PRO A 610 -17.17 -10.71 -39.43
CA PRO A 610 -16.27 -11.72 -39.99
C PRO A 610 -15.85 -11.43 -41.45
N SER A 611 -16.80 -10.99 -42.29
CA SER A 611 -16.56 -10.72 -43.71
C SER A 611 -15.75 -9.44 -43.97
N VAL A 612 -15.90 -8.41 -43.11
CA VAL A 612 -15.08 -7.18 -43.18
C VAL A 612 -13.70 -7.42 -42.59
N LEU A 613 -13.59 -8.18 -41.49
CA LEU A 613 -12.31 -8.54 -40.90
C LEU A 613 -11.46 -9.34 -41.89
N THR A 614 -11.99 -10.43 -42.45
CA THR A 614 -11.23 -11.28 -43.40
C THR A 614 -10.78 -10.49 -44.62
N ARG A 615 -11.64 -9.65 -45.20
CA ARG A 615 -11.27 -8.77 -46.33
C ARG A 615 -10.10 -7.85 -46.01
N ASN A 616 -10.07 -7.24 -44.83
CA ASN A 616 -9.09 -6.21 -44.47
C ASN A 616 -7.80 -6.75 -43.81
N TRP A 617 -7.89 -7.96 -43.22
CA TRP A 617 -6.86 -8.55 -42.37
C TRP A 617 -6.33 -9.92 -42.82
N ARG A 618 -6.84 -10.53 -43.89
CA ARG A 618 -6.24 -11.74 -44.49
C ARG A 618 -4.75 -11.51 -44.79
N GLY A 619 -3.90 -12.46 -44.38
CA GLY A 619 -2.43 -12.36 -44.47
C GLY A 619 -1.77 -11.43 -43.43
N LYS A 620 -2.54 -10.60 -42.72
CA LYS A 620 -2.08 -9.83 -41.54
C LYS A 620 -2.45 -10.54 -40.22
N LEU A 621 -3.52 -11.33 -40.24
CA LEU A 621 -3.89 -12.26 -39.17
C LEU A 621 -3.70 -13.71 -39.66
N CYS A 622 -3.09 -14.55 -38.83
CA CYS A 622 -2.82 -15.96 -39.12
C CYS A 622 -3.80 -16.92 -38.41
N ALA A 623 -4.48 -16.45 -37.36
CA ALA A 623 -5.57 -17.10 -36.64
C ALA A 623 -6.32 -16.08 -35.76
N VAL A 624 -7.51 -16.42 -35.29
CA VAL A 624 -8.26 -15.70 -34.25
C VAL A 624 -8.58 -16.63 -33.08
N ILE A 625 -8.23 -16.23 -31.86
CA ILE A 625 -8.59 -16.91 -30.61
C ILE A 625 -9.70 -16.11 -29.90
N ASP A 626 -10.88 -16.71 -29.76
CA ASP A 626 -11.98 -16.20 -28.95
C ASP A 626 -11.87 -16.74 -27.53
N ILE A 627 -11.54 -15.86 -26.57
CA ILE A 627 -11.44 -16.19 -25.15
C ILE A 627 -12.72 -15.88 -24.34
N SER A 628 -13.84 -15.56 -25.00
CA SER A 628 -15.13 -15.37 -24.33
C SER A 628 -15.75 -16.69 -23.86
N HIS A 629 -16.64 -16.65 -22.86
CA HIS A 629 -17.28 -17.87 -22.32
C HIS A 629 -18.35 -18.38 -23.27
N ASP A 630 -19.33 -17.52 -23.55
CA ASP A 630 -20.55 -17.81 -24.30
C ASP A 630 -20.27 -18.01 -25.80
N ASN A 631 -21.25 -18.51 -26.54
CA ASN A 631 -21.16 -18.56 -27.99
C ASN A 631 -21.01 -17.13 -28.56
N PRO A 632 -20.13 -16.93 -29.57
CA PRO A 632 -19.89 -15.61 -30.15
C PRO A 632 -21.16 -15.04 -30.78
N VAL A 633 -21.29 -13.70 -30.76
CA VAL A 633 -22.41 -12.95 -31.39
C VAL A 633 -22.20 -12.76 -32.91
N TYR A 634 -21.50 -13.70 -33.53
CA TYR A 634 -21.16 -13.78 -34.95
C TYR A 634 -20.89 -15.24 -35.31
N ASP A 635 -21.05 -15.62 -36.59
CA ASP A 635 -20.70 -16.97 -37.07
C ASP A 635 -19.19 -17.07 -37.33
N PRO A 636 -18.45 -17.94 -36.61
CA PRO A 636 -17.02 -18.12 -36.83
C PRO A 636 -16.67 -18.64 -38.23
N LYS A 637 -17.57 -19.35 -38.92
CA LYS A 637 -17.33 -19.87 -40.28
C LYS A 637 -16.95 -18.76 -41.26
N GLY A 638 -17.53 -17.56 -41.10
CA GLY A 638 -17.18 -16.39 -41.92
C GLY A 638 -15.73 -15.91 -41.75
N LEU A 639 -15.02 -16.33 -40.70
CA LEU A 639 -13.56 -16.15 -40.57
C LEU A 639 -12.81 -17.24 -41.33
N GLU A 640 -13.22 -18.50 -41.14
CA GLU A 640 -12.58 -19.69 -41.71
C GLU A 640 -12.67 -19.70 -43.25
N GLU A 641 -13.85 -19.42 -43.81
CA GLU A 641 -14.09 -19.25 -45.25
C GLU A 641 -13.25 -18.10 -45.84
N GLY A 642 -13.00 -17.05 -45.07
CA GLY A 642 -12.11 -15.95 -45.45
C GLY A 642 -10.62 -16.26 -45.30
N GLY A 643 -10.26 -17.48 -44.86
CA GLY A 643 -8.89 -17.94 -44.71
C GLY A 643 -8.22 -17.56 -43.39
N ILE A 644 -8.99 -17.24 -42.34
CA ILE A 644 -8.49 -16.97 -40.99
C ILE A 644 -9.03 -18.05 -40.04
N PRO A 645 -8.20 -19.04 -39.63
CA PRO A 645 -8.58 -20.08 -38.67
C PRO A 645 -9.12 -19.50 -37.36
N TYR A 646 -10.15 -20.15 -36.81
CA TYR A 646 -10.81 -19.76 -35.58
C TYR A 646 -10.58 -20.79 -34.46
N HIS A 647 -10.26 -20.33 -33.27
CA HIS A 647 -10.05 -21.16 -32.09
C HIS A 647 -10.87 -20.62 -30.91
N LYS A 648 -11.79 -21.43 -30.39
CA LYS A 648 -12.54 -21.12 -29.16
C LYS A 648 -11.74 -21.58 -27.95
N PHE A 649 -11.51 -20.69 -27.00
CA PHE A 649 -10.81 -20.95 -25.74
C PHE A 649 -11.64 -20.39 -24.58
N PRO A 650 -12.71 -21.09 -24.13
CA PRO A 650 -13.70 -20.49 -23.22
C PRO A 650 -13.12 -20.25 -21.83
N THR A 651 -13.26 -19.03 -21.31
CA THR A 651 -12.73 -18.65 -19.98
C THR A 651 -13.79 -17.97 -19.12
N VAL A 652 -13.64 -18.03 -17.80
CA VAL A 652 -14.59 -17.41 -16.86
C VAL A 652 -14.56 -15.88 -16.98
N SER A 653 -15.73 -15.26 -17.14
CA SER A 653 -15.85 -13.81 -17.28
C SER A 653 -15.46 -13.07 -16.00
N LYS A 654 -14.82 -11.89 -16.17
CA LYS A 654 -14.47 -10.92 -15.12
C LYS A 654 -13.42 -11.38 -14.07
N GLN A 655 -12.96 -12.62 -14.12
CA GLN A 655 -11.90 -13.17 -13.27
C GLN A 655 -10.54 -13.19 -14.00
N PRO A 656 -9.39 -13.04 -13.30
CA PRO A 656 -8.08 -13.32 -13.87
C PRO A 656 -7.92 -14.82 -14.19
N PRO A 657 -7.53 -15.20 -15.42
CA PRO A 657 -7.27 -16.59 -15.80
C PRO A 657 -6.31 -17.31 -14.86
N GLN A 658 -6.61 -18.56 -14.53
CA GLN A 658 -5.82 -19.42 -13.65
C GLN A 658 -4.47 -19.83 -14.29
N PRO A 659 -3.50 -20.35 -13.51
CA PRO A 659 -2.23 -20.82 -14.05
C PRO A 659 -2.39 -21.94 -15.09
N ALA A 660 -3.36 -22.85 -14.90
CA ALA A 660 -3.68 -23.91 -15.85
C ALA A 660 -4.24 -23.35 -17.18
N GLU A 661 -5.26 -22.48 -17.11
CA GLU A 661 -5.82 -21.80 -18.29
C GLU A 661 -4.74 -21.04 -19.07
N VAL A 662 -3.79 -20.38 -18.39
CA VAL A 662 -2.67 -19.71 -19.06
C VAL A 662 -1.72 -20.71 -19.72
N ALA A 663 -1.37 -21.82 -19.06
CA ALA A 663 -0.52 -22.84 -19.67
C ALA A 663 -1.15 -23.46 -20.92
N GLU A 664 -2.46 -23.70 -20.91
CA GLU A 664 -3.24 -24.18 -22.06
C GLU A 664 -3.31 -23.14 -23.19
N PHE A 665 -3.59 -21.87 -22.87
CA PHE A 665 -3.57 -20.78 -23.86
C PHE A 665 -2.18 -20.62 -24.50
N VAL A 666 -1.12 -20.70 -23.72
CA VAL A 666 0.27 -20.61 -24.20
C VAL A 666 0.61 -21.79 -25.13
N GLN A 667 0.16 -23.01 -24.81
CA GLN A 667 0.29 -24.17 -25.71
C GLN A 667 -0.48 -23.98 -27.03
N LEU A 668 -1.70 -23.44 -26.99
CA LEU A 668 -2.49 -23.14 -28.18
C LEU A 668 -1.78 -22.12 -29.08
N VAL A 669 -1.25 -21.03 -28.49
CA VAL A 669 -0.49 -20.02 -29.24
C VAL A 669 0.77 -20.61 -29.87
N ASP A 670 1.55 -21.41 -29.13
CA ASP A 670 2.75 -22.06 -29.65
C ASP A 670 2.43 -23.00 -30.82
N GLN A 671 1.34 -23.76 -30.71
CA GLN A 671 0.88 -24.65 -31.79
C GLN A 671 0.50 -23.84 -33.04
N ILE A 672 -0.21 -22.72 -32.90
CA ILE A 672 -0.56 -21.83 -34.03
C ILE A 672 0.72 -21.22 -34.66
N ARG A 673 1.69 -20.77 -33.84
CA ARG A 673 2.97 -20.24 -34.35
C ARG A 673 3.77 -21.30 -35.11
N LYS A 674 3.75 -22.55 -34.64
CA LYS A 674 4.45 -23.69 -35.25
C LYS A 674 3.92 -24.05 -36.65
N GLU A 675 2.67 -23.70 -36.97
CA GLU A 675 2.10 -23.87 -38.32
C GLU A 675 2.69 -22.90 -39.36
N GLY A 676 3.46 -21.89 -38.94
CA GLY A 676 4.22 -21.02 -39.85
C GLY A 676 3.37 -20.12 -40.75
N ARG A 677 2.08 -19.95 -40.46
CA ARG A 677 1.17 -19.09 -41.25
C ARG A 677 1.57 -17.62 -41.11
N ALA A 678 1.64 -16.91 -42.24
CA ALA A 678 1.95 -15.49 -42.28
C ALA A 678 0.85 -14.65 -41.60
N GLY A 679 1.26 -13.71 -40.73
CA GLY A 679 0.37 -12.84 -39.97
C GLY A 679 0.53 -12.98 -38.45
N LEU A 680 -0.29 -12.25 -37.71
CA LEU A 680 -0.31 -12.22 -36.24
C LEU A 680 -1.55 -12.94 -35.69
N ILE A 681 -1.51 -13.35 -34.42
CA ILE A 681 -2.63 -14.00 -33.77
C ILE A 681 -3.58 -12.94 -33.22
N GLY A 682 -4.81 -12.89 -33.74
CA GLY A 682 -5.88 -12.06 -33.19
C GLY A 682 -6.43 -12.70 -31.92
N VAL A 683 -6.59 -11.94 -30.84
CA VAL A 683 -7.16 -12.47 -29.58
C VAL A 683 -8.22 -11.51 -29.05
N HIS A 684 -9.44 -12.00 -28.83
CA HIS A 684 -10.53 -11.19 -28.27
C HIS A 684 -11.25 -11.86 -27.10
N CYS A 685 -11.61 -11.04 -26.12
CA CYS A 685 -12.77 -11.31 -25.27
C CYS A 685 -13.94 -10.48 -25.79
N HIS A 686 -14.74 -9.85 -24.92
CA HIS A 686 -15.77 -8.91 -25.36
C HIS A 686 -15.17 -7.58 -25.87
N TYR A 687 -14.35 -6.90 -25.06
CA TYR A 687 -13.76 -5.58 -25.41
C TYR A 687 -12.26 -5.61 -25.76
N GLY A 688 -11.55 -6.72 -25.50
CA GLY A 688 -10.12 -6.82 -25.81
C GLY A 688 -9.19 -6.05 -24.86
N PHE A 689 -9.51 -5.99 -23.56
CA PHE A 689 -8.68 -5.32 -22.54
C PHE A 689 -8.26 -6.26 -21.42
N ASN A 690 -9.12 -6.56 -20.42
CA ASN A 690 -8.69 -7.24 -19.19
C ASN A 690 -8.20 -8.68 -19.40
N ARG A 691 -9.09 -9.61 -19.78
CA ARG A 691 -8.73 -11.03 -20.01
C ARG A 691 -7.71 -11.17 -21.15
N THR A 692 -7.91 -10.45 -22.25
CA THR A 692 -7.03 -10.46 -23.43
C THR A 692 -5.62 -9.99 -23.04
N GLY A 693 -5.52 -8.85 -22.36
CA GLY A 693 -4.23 -8.33 -21.87
C GLY A 693 -3.58 -9.27 -20.88
N PHE A 694 -4.33 -9.93 -20.00
CA PHE A 694 -3.78 -10.90 -19.05
C PHE A 694 -3.12 -12.08 -19.76
N PHE A 695 -3.81 -12.73 -20.71
CA PHE A 695 -3.22 -13.83 -21.49
C PHE A 695 -2.02 -13.39 -22.34
N LEU A 696 -2.11 -12.24 -23.01
CA LEU A 696 -1.03 -11.70 -23.83
C LEU A 696 0.20 -11.37 -22.96
N VAL A 697 0.02 -10.63 -21.86
CA VAL A 697 1.10 -10.31 -20.91
C VAL A 697 1.72 -11.57 -20.31
N SER A 698 0.89 -12.54 -19.90
CA SER A 698 1.36 -13.86 -19.46
C SER A 698 2.26 -14.53 -20.50
N TYR A 699 1.84 -14.57 -21.77
CA TYR A 699 2.64 -15.13 -22.84
C TYR A 699 3.97 -14.38 -23.05
N LEU A 700 3.96 -13.03 -23.05
CA LEU A 700 5.18 -12.23 -23.21
C LEU A 700 6.19 -12.47 -22.08
N VAL A 701 5.72 -12.68 -20.85
CA VAL A 701 6.59 -13.00 -19.70
C VAL A 701 7.11 -14.44 -19.77
N GLU A 702 6.26 -15.42 -20.15
CA GLU A 702 6.61 -16.84 -20.13
C GLU A 702 7.40 -17.33 -21.37
N ARG A 703 7.22 -16.71 -22.54
CA ARG A 703 7.84 -17.12 -23.81
C ARG A 703 8.84 -16.12 -24.37
N GLU A 704 8.56 -14.83 -24.26
CA GLU A 704 9.36 -13.77 -24.89
C GLU A 704 10.31 -13.06 -23.91
N GLY A 705 10.34 -13.48 -22.65
CA GLY A 705 11.30 -13.01 -21.64
C GLY A 705 11.06 -11.60 -21.09
N TYR A 706 9.88 -11.02 -21.31
CA TYR A 706 9.54 -9.69 -20.81
C TYR A 706 9.44 -9.68 -19.27
N SER A 707 9.71 -8.53 -18.65
CA SER A 707 9.25 -8.28 -17.28
C SER A 707 7.73 -8.00 -17.27
N VAL A 708 7.09 -8.12 -16.11
CA VAL A 708 5.64 -7.85 -15.98
C VAL A 708 5.34 -6.39 -16.35
N GLU A 709 6.19 -5.48 -15.90
CA GLU A 709 6.12 -4.04 -16.18
C GLU A 709 6.22 -3.77 -17.68
N ALA A 710 7.25 -4.31 -18.35
CA ALA A 710 7.48 -4.10 -19.77
C ALA A 710 6.37 -4.69 -20.65
N ALA A 711 5.84 -5.86 -20.28
CA ALA A 711 4.72 -6.49 -20.99
C ALA A 711 3.41 -5.72 -20.79
N LEU A 712 3.14 -5.21 -19.57
CA LEU A 712 2.00 -4.33 -19.30
C LEU A 712 2.10 -3.00 -20.07
N GLU A 713 3.29 -2.41 -20.14
CA GLU A 713 3.54 -1.16 -20.86
C GLU A 713 3.36 -1.35 -22.37
N GLU A 714 3.95 -2.38 -22.98
CA GLU A 714 3.75 -2.72 -24.39
C GLU A 714 2.27 -2.98 -24.68
N PHE A 715 1.56 -3.74 -23.83
CA PHE A 715 0.12 -3.93 -24.01
C PHE A 715 -0.67 -2.61 -23.91
N ALA A 716 -0.39 -1.76 -22.92
CA ALA A 716 -1.06 -0.47 -22.76
C ALA A 716 -0.79 0.49 -23.91
N LYS A 717 0.44 0.52 -24.42
CA LYS A 717 0.86 1.35 -25.56
C LYS A 717 0.16 0.97 -26.86
N LYS A 718 -0.03 -0.33 -27.11
CA LYS A 718 -0.69 -0.85 -28.33
C LYS A 718 -2.21 -0.93 -28.21
N ARG A 719 -2.75 -0.97 -26.98
CA ARG A 719 -4.17 -1.17 -26.67
C ARG A 719 -4.63 -0.26 -25.53
N SER A 720 -4.47 1.05 -25.70
CA SER A 720 -4.75 2.06 -24.66
C SER A 720 -6.15 1.93 -24.03
N PRO A 721 -6.29 2.01 -22.70
CA PRO A 721 -5.25 2.27 -21.68
C PRO A 721 -4.57 0.99 -21.14
N GLY A 722 -4.73 -0.15 -21.80
CA GLY A 722 -4.24 -1.46 -21.35
C GLY A 722 -5.26 -2.23 -20.51
N ILE A 723 -4.77 -3.04 -19.56
CA ILE A 723 -5.62 -3.74 -18.59
C ILE A 723 -6.24 -2.68 -17.67
N ARG A 724 -7.57 -2.66 -17.56
CA ARG A 724 -8.32 -1.60 -16.87
C ARG A 724 -8.61 -1.92 -15.41
N HIS A 725 -8.77 -3.20 -15.06
CA HIS A 725 -9.15 -3.60 -13.70
C HIS A 725 -7.91 -3.99 -12.89
N SER A 726 -7.73 -3.39 -11.72
CA SER A 726 -6.52 -3.57 -10.91
C SER A 726 -6.28 -5.01 -10.48
N HIS A 727 -7.31 -5.81 -10.20
CA HIS A 727 -7.14 -7.20 -9.76
C HIS A 727 -6.50 -8.10 -10.82
N PHE A 728 -6.65 -7.80 -12.11
CA PHE A 728 -5.91 -8.50 -13.17
C PHE A 728 -4.41 -8.13 -13.15
N ILE A 729 -4.10 -6.85 -12.96
CA ILE A 729 -2.73 -6.34 -12.87
C ILE A 729 -2.04 -6.92 -11.63
N ASP A 730 -2.67 -6.78 -10.47
CA ASP A 730 -2.18 -7.29 -9.19
C ASP A 730 -1.95 -8.82 -9.25
N ALA A 731 -2.84 -9.57 -9.91
CA ALA A 731 -2.66 -11.01 -10.14
C ALA A 731 -1.47 -11.38 -11.04
N LEU A 732 -1.13 -10.57 -12.05
CA LEU A 732 0.08 -10.75 -12.88
C LEU A 732 1.36 -10.53 -12.05
N TYR A 733 1.41 -9.44 -11.27
CA TYR A 733 2.53 -9.18 -10.36
C TYR A 733 2.69 -10.30 -9.31
N VAL A 734 1.58 -10.80 -8.75
CA VAL A 734 1.58 -11.95 -7.83
C VAL A 734 2.06 -13.23 -8.51
N ARG A 735 1.69 -13.47 -9.79
CA ARG A 735 2.06 -14.69 -10.53
C ARG A 735 3.55 -14.75 -10.85
N TYR A 736 4.12 -13.64 -11.33
CA TYR A 736 5.48 -13.62 -11.89
C TYR A 736 6.54 -13.03 -10.94
N CYS A 737 6.21 -12.80 -9.66
CA CYS A 737 7.18 -12.42 -8.64
C CYS A 737 8.18 -13.56 -8.34
N LYS A 738 9.37 -13.47 -8.96
CA LYS A 738 10.48 -14.42 -8.75
C LYS A 738 10.98 -14.37 -7.31
N GLY A 739 11.01 -15.53 -6.63
CA GLY A 739 11.54 -15.66 -5.27
C GLY A 739 10.54 -15.39 -4.13
N LEU A 740 9.28 -15.10 -4.44
CA LEU A 740 8.21 -14.91 -3.44
C LEU A 740 7.96 -16.18 -2.63
N LYS A 741 8.35 -16.16 -1.34
CA LYS A 741 8.18 -17.29 -0.42
C LYS A 741 6.79 -17.21 0.22
N ARG A 742 5.94 -18.20 -0.05
CA ARG A 742 4.61 -18.36 0.56
C ARG A 742 4.60 -19.68 1.32
N ALA A 743 4.09 -19.67 2.55
CA ALA A 743 3.74 -20.92 3.22
C ALA A 743 2.39 -21.45 2.67
N PRO A 744 2.13 -22.77 2.75
CA PRO A 744 0.77 -23.29 2.71
C PRO A 744 -0.08 -22.62 3.82
N THR A 745 -1.41 -22.72 3.74
CA THR A 745 -2.26 -22.28 4.86
C THR A 745 -2.05 -23.22 6.04
N LEU A 746 -1.82 -22.63 7.21
CA LEU A 746 -1.57 -23.31 8.48
C LEU A 746 -2.77 -23.14 9.41
#